data_AF-A0AA91DHC6-F1
#
_entry.id   AF-A0AA91DHC6-F1
#
_cell.length_a   1.000
_cell.length_b   1.000
_cell.length_c   1.000
_cell.angle_alpha   90.00
_cell.angle_beta   90.00
_cell.angle_gamma   90.00
#
_symmetry.space_group_name_H-M   'P 1'
#
loop_
_entity.id
_entity.type
_entity.pdbx_description
1 polymer ?
#
loop_
_entity_poly.entity_id
_entity_poly.type
_entity_poly.pdbx_seq_one_letter_code
_entity_poly.pdbx_strand_id
1 'polypeptide(L)'
;MTRSFIAHSALGERLKFRSMTGQERISALFEHRVRLISDMPNIQPKRMLGEDMSIEVNLATELGGAGKRFLSGQVTRFAYVGKDDGDMSVYEATLRPWLWYATRRSDFKIFQFKTAPQILQEVLAPYGFAIDARLSGNYRTWDYCVQYAESDFNFVSRLMEQEGIYYFFSHAQGSHQLVLCDGPDSHTLLPNGPVKVPYHAGVLAAQILEQDFIDSWSHSEDIASGNFAADDYDFRKPNAEIDTVRQQPAGHSRDNFEIYDWPGGYTELGDGENYARLRLEQLAGRRELVSAEGNLRHMAPGYLFELARHPNAEDNRRYLIEAVSYDFQENALRVVGAADAAYSESTSSTSYRQTFEVLPDSAPYRPERVTPRPRTTGPQTAVVVGPAGEEIHTDEYGRIKVQFHWDRYGRRDENSSCWIRVSQTWAGSNYGAMHIPRIGQEVIVDFLNGDPDYPIVTGCVYNAAQMPPWELPRHKTQTGFQTNWSKGGGGKHMLRFEDSRGTEHIELSTDHGNTHLHMGYLMNQGSGVQRSYGFELRTNEWGSIRADKGLLLTTYTQDYAQRASRDNPDGHEHMGATLAQSNALMQASGQAVAATKALVGAMAQGKNQTLMGLVQGVQAAGGVAQAVAALAAGGTPEAGVSDNPDPAMADAQQMLDLSRKIDKPVVSIVSPEGQTMISPKPIVVSSGQSVSVRATSAMTLTTGAQLTQLVTGGMLTQVSEGGQVNVVSGGDIVSHASAGAVNLVSKTDASITSTDSNAHITGRKSVVIQAADQDVFVTGKTSISLICGKSSIVLLADGTVNINGVKGLVNFTGELDQRGSKIFLNCDAPIGSEPEEAVVEDGVPVAPAAAATSAGASEHAVPAAAPPGYVTTGLGKGVDAIAARSPTLQRQVKFLQGQGWKIGYGAAGGGTYADTNPAVKKIVIDSNYASDPYKTAASLSHEVGHAVYSYRFKPDMSSKTAFVNSMLGSEGEAALNQIQVQREVWRAAKVDILKGANPANVEAFNDAYNSMVKGGTREAARAAAGKYYGTLTTSTTGEQYTQYYGNSYDKKYAGKH
;
A
#
# COMPACT_ATOMS: atom_id res chain seq x y z
N MET A 1 -83.65 12.86 39.64
CA MET A 1 -83.10 13.82 38.65
C MET A 1 -82.09 13.08 37.79
N THR A 2 -82.11 13.30 36.49
CA THR A 2 -81.10 12.77 35.57
C THR A 2 -79.81 13.56 35.75
N ARG A 3 -78.67 12.91 35.96
CA ARG A 3 -77.39 13.60 36.14
C ARG A 3 -76.88 14.14 34.80
N SER A 4 -76.24 15.30 34.84
CA SER A 4 -75.54 15.89 33.69
C SER A 4 -74.16 15.25 33.50
N PHE A 5 -73.56 14.79 34.60
CA PHE A 5 -72.24 14.17 34.63
C PHE A 5 -72.25 12.85 35.41
N ILE A 6 -71.63 11.81 34.87
CA ILE A 6 -71.54 10.48 35.52
C ILE A 6 -70.08 10.02 35.50
N ALA A 7 -69.57 9.62 36.66
CA ALA A 7 -68.22 9.08 36.79
C ALA A 7 -68.25 7.54 36.70
N HIS A 8 -67.79 6.99 35.58
CA HIS A 8 -67.61 5.55 35.40
C HIS A 8 -66.23 5.14 35.92
N SER A 9 -66.19 4.13 36.79
CA SER A 9 -64.95 3.63 37.41
C SER A 9 -65.08 2.16 37.83
N ALA A 10 -63.96 1.52 38.19
CA ALA A 10 -63.93 0.14 38.71
C ALA A 10 -64.79 -0.10 39.97
N LEU A 11 -65.24 0.96 40.67
CA LEU A 11 -66.14 0.86 41.84
C LEU A 11 -67.62 1.13 41.50
N GLY A 12 -67.94 1.41 40.23
CA GLY A 12 -69.29 1.73 39.75
C GLY A 12 -69.93 2.92 40.47
N GLU A 13 -71.25 2.85 40.68
CA GLU A 13 -72.11 3.86 41.34
C GLU A 13 -71.68 4.29 42.76
N ARG A 14 -70.67 3.63 43.35
CA ARG A 14 -70.11 3.99 44.66
C ARG A 14 -69.24 5.25 44.63
N LEU A 15 -68.71 5.63 43.46
CA LEU A 15 -68.04 6.90 43.22
C LEU A 15 -68.92 7.77 42.34
N LYS A 16 -69.41 8.87 42.90
CA LYS A 16 -70.31 9.81 42.24
C LYS A 16 -69.55 11.06 41.86
N PHE A 17 -69.76 11.57 40.64
CA PHE A 17 -69.20 12.87 40.22
C PHE A 17 -69.61 13.99 41.19
N ARG A 18 -68.76 15.01 41.36
CA ARG A 18 -69.10 16.27 42.05
C ARG A 18 -68.60 17.48 41.25
N SER A 19 -67.32 17.49 40.89
CA SER A 19 -66.78 18.52 40.02
C SER A 19 -65.56 18.01 39.26
N MET A 20 -65.19 18.71 38.19
CA MET A 20 -63.96 18.47 37.45
C MET A 20 -63.38 19.78 36.94
N THR A 21 -62.08 19.96 37.17
CA THR A 21 -61.27 20.96 36.46
C THR A 21 -60.24 20.21 35.62
N GLY A 22 -60.15 20.49 34.32
CA GLY A 22 -59.22 19.77 33.45
C GLY A 22 -58.74 20.55 32.24
N GLN A 23 -57.66 20.08 31.63
CA GLN A 23 -57.05 20.69 30.44
C GLN A 23 -56.63 19.64 29.42
N GLU A 24 -57.00 19.85 28.15
CA GLU A 24 -56.56 19.11 26.96
C GLU A 24 -55.95 20.11 25.96
N ARG A 25 -54.87 19.73 25.26
CA ARG A 25 -54.30 20.46 24.11
C ARG A 25 -53.68 19.47 23.12
N ILE A 26 -53.71 19.80 21.83
CA ILE A 26 -52.94 19.08 20.80
C ILE A 26 -51.44 19.07 21.18
N SER A 27 -50.77 17.94 20.98
CA SER A 27 -49.38 17.68 21.36
C SER A 27 -49.07 17.77 22.87
N ALA A 28 -50.07 17.77 23.74
CA ALA A 28 -49.89 17.77 25.19
C ALA A 28 -50.55 16.56 25.87
N LEU A 29 -50.02 16.18 27.03
CA LEU A 29 -50.67 15.21 27.91
C LEU A 29 -51.80 15.91 28.69
N PHE A 30 -53.04 15.44 28.53
CA PHE A 30 -54.16 16.01 29.28
C PHE A 30 -54.07 15.72 30.79
N GLU A 31 -54.68 16.59 31.59
CA GLU A 31 -54.87 16.38 33.02
C GLU A 31 -56.28 16.77 33.45
N HIS A 32 -57.02 15.81 34.01
CA HIS A 32 -58.36 16.03 34.56
C HIS A 32 -58.36 15.75 36.06
N ARG A 33 -58.64 16.77 36.87
CA ARG A 33 -58.80 16.65 38.33
C ARG A 33 -60.29 16.52 38.65
N VAL A 34 -60.71 15.30 38.95
CA VAL A 34 -62.11 14.96 39.22
C VAL A 34 -62.30 14.79 40.72
N ARG A 35 -63.22 15.57 41.30
CA ARG A 35 -63.74 15.37 42.65
C ARG A 35 -64.95 14.45 42.60
N LEU A 36 -64.92 13.46 43.48
CA LEU A 36 -65.88 12.39 43.61
C LEU A 36 -66.41 12.35 45.04
N ILE A 37 -67.65 11.90 45.23
CA ILE A 37 -68.26 11.66 46.54
C ILE A 37 -68.67 10.19 46.68
N SER A 38 -68.53 9.65 47.89
CA SER A 38 -68.86 8.27 48.24
C SER A 38 -69.44 8.16 49.64
N ASP A 39 -70.27 7.14 49.86
CA ASP A 39 -70.71 6.70 51.18
C ASP A 39 -69.62 5.90 51.92
N MET A 40 -68.64 5.36 51.20
CA MET A 40 -67.50 4.63 51.77
C MET A 40 -66.38 5.61 52.19
N PRO A 41 -65.94 5.62 53.47
CA PRO A 41 -64.90 6.52 53.95
C PRO A 41 -63.46 6.00 53.74
N ASN A 42 -63.29 4.75 53.32
CA ASN A 42 -61.99 4.05 53.31
C ASN A 42 -61.63 3.41 51.96
N ILE A 43 -61.97 4.05 50.84
CA ILE A 43 -61.51 3.63 49.51
C ILE A 43 -59.98 3.67 49.45
N GLN A 44 -59.36 2.51 49.31
CA GLN A 44 -57.91 2.37 49.24
C GLN A 44 -57.40 2.86 47.87
N PRO A 45 -56.46 3.83 47.79
CA PRO A 45 -55.95 4.33 46.52
C PRO A 45 -55.38 3.26 45.58
N LYS A 46 -54.81 2.18 46.14
CA LYS A 46 -54.29 1.03 45.37
C LYS A 46 -55.34 0.26 44.54
N ARG A 47 -56.65 0.48 44.78
CA ARG A 47 -57.74 -0.08 43.96
C ARG A 47 -58.16 0.84 42.81
N MET A 48 -57.60 2.04 42.74
CA MET A 48 -57.93 3.06 41.75
C MET A 48 -56.73 3.40 40.88
N LEU A 49 -55.52 3.46 41.46
CA LEU A 49 -54.29 3.79 40.73
C LEU A 49 -54.01 2.79 39.60
N GLY A 50 -53.91 3.29 38.37
CA GLY A 50 -53.70 2.48 37.17
C GLY A 50 -54.98 1.99 36.47
N GLU A 51 -56.15 2.17 37.07
CA GLU A 51 -57.44 1.83 36.46
C GLU A 51 -57.93 2.96 35.54
N ASP A 52 -58.80 2.61 34.58
CA ASP A 52 -59.53 3.59 33.77
C ASP A 52 -60.67 4.25 34.54
N MET A 53 -60.86 5.54 34.30
CA MET A 53 -62.03 6.31 34.73
C MET A 53 -62.52 7.19 33.58
N SER A 54 -63.84 7.23 33.38
CA SER A 54 -64.48 8.03 32.34
C SER A 54 -65.53 8.94 32.92
N ILE A 55 -65.44 10.24 32.66
CA ILE A 55 -66.51 11.19 32.96
C ILE A 55 -67.42 11.26 31.74
N GLU A 56 -68.60 10.67 31.86
CA GLU A 56 -69.67 10.83 30.88
C GLU A 56 -70.28 12.22 31.01
N VAL A 57 -70.35 12.93 29.88
CA VAL A 57 -71.00 14.22 29.73
C VAL A 57 -72.27 14.01 28.90
N ASN A 58 -73.42 14.33 29.49
CA ASN A 58 -74.70 14.27 28.79
C ASN A 58 -74.85 15.48 27.84
N LEU A 59 -74.93 15.21 26.54
CA LEU A 59 -75.05 16.24 25.49
C LEU A 59 -76.50 16.60 25.15
N ALA A 60 -77.49 16.00 25.83
CA ALA A 60 -78.89 16.32 25.61
C ALA A 60 -79.20 17.78 26.02
N THR A 61 -79.91 18.49 25.15
CA THR A 61 -80.55 19.79 25.37
C THR A 61 -82.06 19.63 25.29
N GLU A 62 -82.81 20.53 25.91
CA GLU A 62 -84.28 20.58 25.78
C GLU A 62 -84.72 20.89 24.34
N LEU A 63 -83.86 21.57 23.58
CA LEU A 63 -84.03 21.90 22.16
C LEU A 63 -83.65 20.77 21.18
N GLY A 64 -83.26 19.59 21.67
CA GLY A 64 -82.93 18.43 20.85
C GLY A 64 -81.42 18.23 20.63
N GLY A 65 -80.80 17.53 21.58
CA GLY A 65 -79.49 16.90 21.43
C GLY A 65 -79.59 15.42 21.81
N ALA A 66 -78.97 14.53 21.03
CA ALA A 66 -78.97 13.09 21.32
C ALA A 66 -77.53 12.57 21.31
N GLY A 67 -77.05 12.10 22.46
CA GLY A 67 -75.73 11.50 22.57
C GLY A 67 -75.05 11.74 23.91
N LYS A 68 -73.84 11.17 24.02
CA LYS A 68 -72.95 11.26 25.17
C LYS A 68 -71.53 11.52 24.64
N ARG A 69 -70.73 12.27 25.42
CA ARG A 69 -69.27 12.32 25.27
C ARG A 69 -68.65 11.71 26.53
N PHE A 70 -67.42 11.21 26.41
CA PHE A 70 -66.60 10.78 27.54
C PHE A 70 -65.33 11.63 27.64
N LEU A 71 -64.88 11.88 28.87
CA LEU A 71 -63.54 12.33 29.20
C LEU A 71 -62.86 11.21 29.99
N SER A 72 -62.14 10.37 29.26
CA SER A 72 -61.53 9.13 29.76
C SER A 72 -60.05 9.29 30.01
N GLY A 73 -59.55 8.72 31.10
CA GLY A 73 -58.12 8.71 31.42
C GLY A 73 -57.76 7.68 32.48
N GLN A 74 -56.45 7.41 32.57
CA GLN A 74 -55.87 6.54 33.59
C GLN A 74 -55.74 7.29 34.91
N VAL A 75 -56.16 6.69 36.03
CA VAL A 75 -56.06 7.29 37.35
C VAL A 75 -54.60 7.25 37.84
N THR A 76 -53.89 8.37 37.70
CA THR A 76 -52.45 8.49 38.07
C THR A 76 -52.23 8.94 39.51
N ARG A 77 -53.25 9.56 40.13
CA ARG A 77 -53.29 9.95 41.55
C ARG A 77 -54.71 9.76 42.05
N PHE A 78 -54.87 9.23 43.26
CA PHE A 78 -56.15 9.12 43.95
C PHE A 78 -55.94 9.48 45.43
N ALA A 79 -56.71 10.44 45.94
CA ALA A 79 -56.59 10.97 47.30
C ALA A 79 -57.95 11.07 47.99
N TYR A 80 -57.98 10.82 49.29
CA TYR A 80 -59.09 11.25 50.15
C TYR A 80 -58.86 12.72 50.53
N VAL A 81 -59.90 13.55 50.41
CA VAL A 81 -59.81 15.02 50.59
C VAL A 81 -60.54 15.48 51.85
N GLY A 82 -61.50 14.69 52.36
CA GLY A 82 -62.27 15.01 53.56
C GLY A 82 -63.73 14.61 53.41
N LYS A 83 -64.63 15.40 54.00
CA LYS A 83 -66.08 15.26 53.82
C LYS A 83 -66.69 16.47 53.13
N ASP A 84 -67.89 16.31 52.58
CA ASP A 84 -68.72 17.41 52.10
C ASP A 84 -69.81 17.80 53.12
N ASP A 85 -70.57 18.85 52.77
CA ASP A 85 -71.65 19.40 53.59
C ASP A 85 -72.87 18.45 53.72
N GLY A 86 -72.84 17.30 53.05
CA GLY A 86 -73.78 16.19 53.15
C GLY A 86 -73.25 15.00 53.96
N ASP A 87 -72.11 15.15 54.65
CA ASP A 87 -71.38 14.11 55.41
C ASP A 87 -70.80 12.96 54.55
N MET A 88 -70.84 13.10 53.21
CA MET A 88 -70.27 12.15 52.26
C MET A 88 -68.75 12.29 52.18
N SER A 89 -68.06 11.18 51.90
CA SER A 89 -66.60 11.14 51.78
C SER A 89 -66.14 11.64 50.41
N VAL A 90 -65.28 12.65 50.39
CA VAL A 90 -64.77 13.30 49.18
C VAL A 90 -63.43 12.70 48.78
N TYR A 91 -63.31 12.33 47.51
CA TYR A 91 -62.10 11.86 46.87
C TYR A 91 -61.72 12.74 45.69
N GLU A 92 -60.43 12.81 45.37
CA GLU A 92 -59.90 13.49 44.17
C GLU A 92 -59.07 12.49 43.36
N ALA A 93 -59.43 12.33 42.09
CA ALA A 93 -58.70 11.55 41.10
C ALA A 93 -58.02 12.48 40.10
N THR A 94 -56.76 12.22 39.74
CA THR A 94 -56.07 12.89 38.63
C THR A 94 -55.97 11.92 37.47
N LEU A 95 -56.77 12.16 36.43
CA LEU A 95 -56.78 11.37 35.20
C LEU A 95 -55.80 11.97 34.20
N ARG A 96 -55.02 11.12 33.55
CA ARG A 96 -54.05 11.49 32.49
C ARG A 96 -54.10 10.46 31.36
N PRO A 97 -53.62 10.77 30.15
CA PRO A 97 -53.54 9.78 29.07
C PRO A 97 -52.60 8.64 29.45
N TRP A 98 -52.76 7.49 28.78
CA TRP A 98 -51.85 6.35 28.97
C TRP A 98 -50.41 6.71 28.57
N LEU A 99 -50.24 7.63 27.62
CA LEU A 99 -48.93 8.14 27.17
C LEU A 99 -48.14 8.79 28.32
N TRP A 100 -48.81 9.21 29.41
CA TRP A 100 -48.12 9.65 30.62
C TRP A 100 -47.23 8.57 31.23
N TYR A 101 -47.53 7.27 31.07
CA TYR A 101 -46.66 6.20 31.55
C TYR A 101 -45.29 6.21 30.86
N ALA A 102 -45.19 6.70 29.62
CA ALA A 102 -43.92 6.88 28.93
C ALA A 102 -43.02 7.96 29.58
N THR A 103 -43.57 8.81 30.47
CA THR A 103 -42.78 9.72 31.32
C THR A 103 -42.18 9.04 32.55
N ARG A 104 -42.57 7.78 32.84
CA ARG A 104 -42.11 6.99 34.01
C ARG A 104 -40.97 6.03 33.68
N ARG A 105 -40.66 5.84 32.40
CA ARG A 105 -39.55 5.02 31.90
C ARG A 105 -38.56 5.90 31.13
N SER A 106 -37.27 5.60 31.26
CA SER A 106 -36.19 6.15 30.46
C SER A 106 -35.28 5.03 29.97
N ASP A 107 -34.60 5.25 28.85
CA ASP A 107 -33.79 4.22 28.21
C ASP A 107 -32.59 4.82 27.47
N PHE A 108 -31.67 3.94 27.07
CA PHE A 108 -30.71 4.20 26.02
C PHE A 108 -30.94 3.17 24.91
N LYS A 109 -31.25 3.61 23.69
CA LYS A 109 -31.60 2.72 22.59
C LYS A 109 -31.27 3.29 21.23
N ILE A 110 -30.68 2.46 20.38
CA ILE A 110 -30.38 2.76 18.98
C ILE A 110 -31.50 2.22 18.08
N PHE A 111 -31.93 3.04 17.13
CA PHE A 111 -32.83 2.68 16.03
C PHE A 111 -32.08 2.90 14.72
N GLN A 112 -32.18 1.96 13.80
CA GLN A 112 -31.51 1.98 12.49
C GLN A 112 -32.47 1.57 11.39
N PHE A 113 -32.35 2.22 10.23
CA PHE A 113 -33.12 1.97 9.01
C PHE A 113 -34.64 1.93 9.23
N LYS A 114 -35.16 2.91 9.97
CA LYS A 114 -36.59 3.04 10.34
C LYS A 114 -37.12 4.43 10.06
N THR A 115 -38.40 4.54 9.69
CA THR A 115 -39.10 5.83 9.63
C THR A 115 -39.55 6.26 11.03
N ALA A 116 -39.79 7.55 11.25
CA ALA A 116 -40.26 8.03 12.55
C ALA A 116 -41.53 7.32 13.04
N PRO A 117 -42.61 7.12 12.24
CA PRO A 117 -43.77 6.34 12.68
C PRO A 117 -43.46 4.90 13.13
N GLN A 118 -42.46 4.24 12.50
CA GLN A 118 -42.02 2.90 12.93
C GLN A 118 -41.29 2.93 14.28
N ILE A 119 -40.50 3.98 14.53
CA ILE A 119 -39.83 4.21 15.82
C ILE A 119 -40.87 4.49 16.91
N LEU A 120 -41.85 5.37 16.65
CA LEU A 120 -42.96 5.67 17.57
C LEU A 120 -43.70 4.38 17.94
N GLN A 121 -44.07 3.56 16.95
CA GLN A 121 -44.76 2.29 17.18
C GLN A 121 -43.91 1.31 18.03
N GLU A 122 -42.60 1.22 17.77
CA GLU A 122 -41.70 0.32 18.52
C GLU A 122 -41.49 0.74 19.97
N VAL A 123 -41.39 2.05 20.24
CA VAL A 123 -41.26 2.60 21.60
C VAL A 123 -42.56 2.46 22.39
N LEU A 124 -43.71 2.66 21.74
CA LEU A 124 -45.01 2.73 22.39
C LEU A 124 -45.75 1.39 22.51
N ALA A 125 -45.45 0.41 21.64
CA ALA A 125 -46.08 -0.92 21.71
C ALA A 125 -46.03 -1.63 23.08
N PRO A 126 -44.93 -1.56 23.88
CA PRO A 126 -44.87 -2.18 25.20
C PRO A 126 -45.89 -1.66 26.22
N TYR A 127 -46.50 -0.49 26.01
CA TYR A 127 -47.51 0.06 26.91
C TYR A 127 -48.91 -0.57 26.69
N GLY A 128 -49.14 -1.25 25.56
CA GLY A 128 -50.36 -2.04 25.32
C GLY A 128 -51.63 -1.26 24.95
N PHE A 129 -51.53 0.03 24.65
CA PHE A 129 -52.68 0.86 24.26
C PHE A 129 -52.75 1.07 22.73
N ALA A 130 -53.96 1.32 22.22
CA ALA A 130 -54.18 1.56 20.80
C ALA A 130 -53.75 2.96 20.35
N ILE A 131 -53.20 3.03 19.14
CA ILE A 131 -52.76 4.24 18.44
C ILE A 131 -53.50 4.30 17.10
N ASP A 132 -54.17 5.43 16.83
CA ASP A 132 -54.86 5.73 15.56
C ASP A 132 -53.96 6.64 14.72
N ALA A 133 -53.25 6.07 13.75
CA ALA A 133 -52.27 6.79 12.95
C ALA A 133 -52.91 7.35 11.65
N ARG A 134 -53.30 8.63 11.68
CA ARG A 134 -53.89 9.37 10.55
C ARG A 134 -52.85 10.19 9.81
N LEU A 135 -51.77 9.52 9.43
CA LEU A 135 -50.61 10.13 8.78
C LEU A 135 -50.73 10.01 7.25
N SER A 136 -50.47 11.12 6.57
CA SER A 136 -50.57 11.30 5.11
C SER A 136 -49.22 11.65 4.47
N GLY A 137 -48.25 12.10 5.27
CA GLY A 137 -46.93 12.51 4.80
C GLY A 137 -45.99 11.36 4.46
N ASN A 138 -44.99 11.65 3.62
CA ASN A 138 -43.85 10.77 3.38
C ASN A 138 -42.77 11.06 4.42
N TYR A 139 -42.40 10.05 5.21
CA TYR A 139 -41.38 10.16 6.26
C TYR A 139 -40.06 9.56 5.77
N ARG A 140 -38.95 10.26 6.03
CA ARG A 140 -37.62 9.74 5.71
C ARG A 140 -37.31 8.47 6.50
N THR A 141 -36.42 7.65 5.95
CA THR A 141 -35.82 6.55 6.70
C THR A 141 -34.58 7.07 7.42
N TRP A 142 -34.53 6.93 8.73
CA TRP A 142 -33.37 7.28 9.52
C TRP A 142 -32.35 6.15 9.49
N ASP A 143 -31.15 6.41 8.96
CA ASP A 143 -30.01 5.49 9.02
C ASP A 143 -29.63 5.19 10.48
N TYR A 144 -29.67 6.20 11.35
CA TYR A 144 -29.32 6.13 12.76
C TYR A 144 -30.13 7.16 13.56
N CYS A 145 -30.78 6.74 14.64
CA CYS A 145 -31.48 7.61 15.59
C CYS A 145 -31.40 7.00 16.99
N VAL A 146 -31.11 7.80 18.01
CA VAL A 146 -30.76 7.34 19.35
C VAL A 146 -31.66 7.98 20.40
N GLN A 147 -32.37 7.16 21.16
CA GLN A 147 -32.91 7.55 22.46
C GLN A 147 -31.75 7.58 23.45
N TYR A 148 -31.42 8.74 24.01
CA TYR A 148 -30.23 8.93 24.84
C TYR A 148 -30.57 9.62 26.16
N ALA A 149 -30.41 8.91 27.28
CA ALA A 149 -30.61 9.43 28.64
C ALA A 149 -31.98 10.10 28.90
N GLU A 150 -33.01 9.77 28.11
CA GLU A 150 -34.29 10.47 28.08
C GLU A 150 -35.48 9.52 28.31
N SER A 151 -36.62 10.10 28.73
CA SER A 151 -37.84 9.32 28.89
C SER A 151 -38.40 8.85 27.55
N ASP A 152 -39.12 7.72 27.53
CA ASP A 152 -39.79 7.24 26.32
C ASP A 152 -40.72 8.35 25.75
N PHE A 153 -41.38 9.12 26.63
CA PHE A 153 -42.21 10.26 26.26
C PHE A 153 -41.41 11.40 25.59
N ASN A 154 -40.27 11.79 26.16
CA ASN A 154 -39.45 12.86 25.58
C ASN A 154 -38.94 12.46 24.20
N PHE A 155 -38.51 11.20 24.05
CA PHE A 155 -38.00 10.68 22.79
C PHE A 155 -39.07 10.70 21.69
N VAL A 156 -40.27 10.20 21.97
CA VAL A 156 -41.36 10.23 20.98
C VAL A 156 -41.81 11.67 20.69
N SER A 157 -41.90 12.53 21.71
CA SER A 157 -42.33 13.92 21.52
C SER A 157 -41.34 14.72 20.67
N ARG A 158 -40.03 14.69 20.96
CA ARG A 158 -39.04 15.41 20.13
C ARG A 158 -38.94 14.90 18.70
N LEU A 159 -39.23 13.61 18.47
CA LEU A 159 -39.24 13.01 17.15
C LEU A 159 -40.50 13.43 16.36
N MET A 160 -41.66 13.43 17.02
CA MET A 160 -42.90 13.98 16.45
C MET A 160 -42.74 15.47 16.12
N GLU A 161 -42.17 16.27 17.03
CA GLU A 161 -41.82 17.69 16.84
C GLU A 161 -40.86 17.92 15.67
N GLN A 162 -39.89 17.03 15.46
CA GLN A 162 -39.01 17.10 14.29
C GLN A 162 -39.78 16.84 12.99
N GLU A 163 -40.58 15.80 12.95
CA GLU A 163 -41.21 15.29 11.73
C GLU A 163 -42.55 15.97 11.40
N GLY A 164 -42.98 16.93 12.22
CA GLY A 164 -44.24 17.66 12.04
C GLY A 164 -45.48 16.87 12.47
N ILE A 165 -45.29 15.68 13.04
CA ILE A 165 -46.36 14.86 13.62
C ILE A 165 -46.84 15.53 14.91
N TYR A 166 -48.14 15.63 15.09
CA TYR A 166 -48.76 16.01 16.35
C TYR A 166 -49.79 14.95 16.77
N TYR A 167 -50.33 15.10 17.97
CA TYR A 167 -51.29 14.13 18.49
C TYR A 167 -52.40 14.77 19.32
N PHE A 168 -53.53 14.09 19.39
CA PHE A 168 -54.59 14.38 20.38
C PHE A 168 -55.16 13.05 20.91
N PHE A 169 -56.16 13.13 21.79
CA PHE A 169 -56.80 11.94 22.35
C PHE A 169 -58.27 11.87 21.95
N SER A 170 -58.68 10.72 21.41
CA SER A 170 -60.09 10.39 21.25
C SER A 170 -60.56 9.59 22.47
N HIS A 171 -61.75 9.87 22.99
CA HIS A 171 -62.25 9.30 24.25
C HIS A 171 -63.55 8.53 24.04
N ALA A 172 -63.60 7.32 24.60
CA ALA A 172 -64.79 6.47 24.67
C ALA A 172 -64.97 5.95 26.11
N GLN A 173 -66.10 5.34 26.45
CA GLN A 173 -66.30 4.80 27.80
C GLN A 173 -65.25 3.71 28.11
N GLY A 174 -64.51 3.87 29.21
CA GLY A 174 -63.45 2.96 29.63
C GLY A 174 -62.19 2.96 28.74
N SER A 175 -62.00 3.92 27.83
CA SER A 175 -60.78 4.01 27.01
C SER A 175 -60.53 5.37 26.38
N HIS A 176 -59.27 5.65 26.05
CA HIS A 176 -58.82 6.77 25.21
C HIS A 176 -57.69 6.29 24.29
N GLN A 177 -57.70 6.75 23.05
CA GLN A 177 -56.70 6.39 22.04
C GLN A 177 -55.83 7.60 21.70
N LEU A 178 -54.55 7.35 21.46
CA LEU A 178 -53.63 8.36 20.93
C LEU A 178 -53.87 8.47 19.42
N VAL A 179 -54.30 9.63 18.94
CA VAL A 179 -54.49 9.88 17.51
C VAL A 179 -53.28 10.67 17.01
N LEU A 180 -52.51 10.10 16.07
CA LEU A 180 -51.38 10.77 15.42
C LEU A 180 -51.85 11.44 14.13
N CYS A 181 -51.39 12.67 13.85
CA CYS A 181 -51.83 13.49 12.73
C CYS A 181 -50.66 14.28 12.13
N ASP A 182 -50.75 14.62 10.84
CA ASP A 182 -49.74 15.41 10.12
C ASP A 182 -50.33 16.43 9.12
N GLY A 183 -51.65 16.61 9.06
CA GLY A 183 -52.27 17.62 8.20
C GLY A 183 -53.74 17.88 8.52
N PRO A 184 -54.35 18.94 7.94
CA PRO A 184 -55.74 19.32 8.21
C PRO A 184 -56.74 18.18 7.98
N ASP A 185 -56.49 17.33 6.96
CA ASP A 185 -57.35 16.20 6.60
C ASP A 185 -57.38 15.06 7.65
N SER A 186 -56.48 15.06 8.64
CA SER A 186 -56.51 14.11 9.76
C SER A 186 -57.68 14.37 10.74
N HIS A 187 -58.30 15.55 10.68
CA HIS A 187 -59.31 16.02 11.62
C HIS A 187 -60.75 15.82 11.15
N THR A 188 -61.65 15.57 12.11
CA THR A 188 -63.08 15.34 11.85
C THR A 188 -63.95 16.23 12.74
N LEU A 189 -65.24 16.36 12.40
CA LEU A 189 -66.23 16.86 13.37
C LEU A 189 -66.31 15.93 14.58
N LEU A 190 -66.69 16.47 15.75
CA LEU A 190 -66.87 15.67 16.96
C LEU A 190 -68.09 14.72 16.84
N PRO A 191 -67.96 13.42 17.12
CA PRO A 191 -69.10 12.50 17.20
C PRO A 191 -70.13 12.97 18.24
N ASN A 192 -71.39 13.07 17.81
CA ASN A 192 -72.53 13.60 18.60
C ASN A 192 -72.40 15.08 19.05
N GLY A 193 -71.41 15.82 18.56
CA GLY A 193 -71.31 17.26 18.76
C GLY A 193 -72.18 18.06 17.77
N PRO A 194 -72.56 19.30 18.11
CA PRO A 194 -73.21 20.20 17.16
C PRO A 194 -72.23 20.60 16.04
N VAL A 195 -72.70 20.55 14.79
CA VAL A 195 -71.88 20.95 13.61
C VAL A 195 -71.63 22.46 13.60
N LYS A 196 -72.65 23.25 13.99
CA LYS A 196 -72.59 24.72 14.09
C LYS A 196 -72.85 25.15 15.52
N VAL A 197 -72.02 26.03 16.05
CA VAL A 197 -72.15 26.57 17.41
C VAL A 197 -72.45 28.07 17.33
N PRO A 198 -73.57 28.55 17.90
CA PRO A 198 -73.94 29.95 17.82
C PRO A 198 -73.13 30.80 18.80
N TYR A 199 -72.81 32.02 18.37
CA TYR A 199 -72.32 33.09 19.24
C TYR A 199 -73.48 33.94 19.75
N HIS A 200 -73.51 34.19 21.06
CA HIS A 200 -74.52 34.99 21.75
C HIS A 200 -73.84 35.86 22.82
N ALA A 201 -73.74 37.18 22.56
CA ALA A 201 -73.08 38.12 23.47
C ALA A 201 -74.06 38.97 24.29
N GLY A 202 -73.59 39.45 25.45
CA GLY A 202 -74.30 40.43 26.27
C GLY A 202 -75.65 39.92 26.79
N VAL A 203 -76.69 40.75 26.70
CA VAL A 203 -78.01 40.46 27.29
C VAL A 203 -78.68 39.21 26.67
N LEU A 204 -78.38 38.85 25.41
CA LEU A 204 -78.88 37.62 24.81
C LEU A 204 -78.34 36.36 25.51
N ALA A 205 -77.08 36.36 25.94
CA ALA A 205 -76.48 35.23 26.64
C ALA A 205 -77.23 34.93 27.96
N ALA A 206 -77.67 35.98 28.66
CA ALA A 206 -78.43 35.85 29.91
C ALA A 206 -79.90 35.44 29.72
N GLN A 207 -80.40 35.43 28.48
CA GLN A 207 -81.79 35.10 28.14
C GLN A 207 -81.95 33.70 27.49
N ILE A 208 -80.84 33.08 27.08
CA ILE A 208 -80.82 31.75 26.47
C ILE A 208 -80.28 30.78 27.53
N LEU A 209 -81.15 29.96 28.11
CA LEU A 209 -80.76 28.97 29.14
C LEU A 209 -80.74 27.53 28.61
N GLU A 210 -81.40 27.26 27.48
CA GLU A 210 -81.69 25.91 26.97
C GLU A 210 -80.74 25.45 25.84
N GLN A 211 -79.78 26.29 25.45
CA GLN A 211 -78.84 26.04 24.34
C GLN A 211 -77.37 26.18 24.78
N ASP A 212 -76.50 25.31 24.25
CA ASP A 212 -75.03 25.44 24.28
C ASP A 212 -74.60 26.55 23.28
N PHE A 213 -73.90 27.59 23.73
CA PHE A 213 -73.41 28.71 22.90
C PHE A 213 -72.03 29.23 23.35
N ILE A 214 -71.43 30.06 22.49
CA ILE A 214 -70.21 30.84 22.76
C ILE A 214 -70.64 32.27 23.13
N ASP A 215 -70.09 32.84 24.20
CA ASP A 215 -70.40 34.22 24.63
C ASP A 215 -69.18 35.14 24.72
N SER A 216 -67.96 34.56 24.67
CA SER A 216 -66.70 35.28 24.53
C SER A 216 -65.96 34.79 23.30
N TRP A 217 -65.50 35.70 22.44
CA TRP A 217 -64.72 35.43 21.24
C TRP A 217 -63.67 36.52 21.06
N SER A 218 -62.39 36.14 21.05
CA SER A 218 -61.24 37.04 20.95
C SER A 218 -60.29 36.53 19.87
N HIS A 219 -60.37 37.13 18.68
CA HIS A 219 -59.46 36.88 17.57
C HIS A 219 -58.16 37.69 17.79
N SER A 220 -57.02 37.04 17.67
CA SER A 220 -55.68 37.64 17.73
C SER A 220 -54.78 37.16 16.60
N GLU A 221 -53.93 38.05 16.09
CA GLU A 221 -52.81 37.71 15.21
C GLU A 221 -51.50 38.25 15.79
N ASP A 222 -50.47 37.40 15.84
CA ASP A 222 -49.11 37.76 16.29
C ASP A 222 -48.12 37.89 15.12
N ILE A 223 -46.99 38.59 15.35
CA ILE A 223 -45.90 38.67 14.36
C ILE A 223 -45.06 37.38 14.41
N ALA A 224 -45.03 36.65 13.29
CA ALA A 224 -44.17 35.49 13.08
C ALA A 224 -43.11 35.75 11.99
N SER A 225 -42.00 35.03 12.03
CA SER A 225 -40.98 35.03 10.97
C SER A 225 -41.51 34.35 9.72
N GLY A 226 -41.59 35.07 8.60
CA GLY A 226 -42.02 34.58 7.30
C GLY A 226 -40.92 33.92 6.47
N ASN A 227 -39.66 33.93 6.93
CA ASN A 227 -38.53 33.28 6.27
C ASN A 227 -37.87 32.25 7.20
N PHE A 228 -37.51 31.10 6.67
CA PHE A 228 -36.73 30.07 7.35
C PHE A 228 -35.61 29.58 6.43
N ALA A 229 -34.41 29.43 6.98
CA ALA A 229 -33.24 28.90 6.31
C ALA A 229 -32.55 27.83 7.17
N ALA A 230 -31.97 26.81 6.54
CA ALA A 230 -31.15 25.81 7.22
C ALA A 230 -30.07 25.28 6.27
N ASP A 231 -29.01 24.71 6.84
CA ASP A 231 -27.92 24.07 6.10
C ASP A 231 -27.32 22.91 6.91
N ASP A 232 -26.59 22.00 6.27
CA ASP A 232 -25.93 20.85 6.90
C ASP A 232 -24.69 20.41 6.09
N TYR A 233 -24.01 19.33 6.48
CA TYR A 233 -22.82 18.83 5.79
C TYR A 233 -22.81 17.30 5.62
N ASP A 234 -22.92 16.83 4.37
CA ASP A 234 -22.64 15.42 4.03
C ASP A 234 -21.21 15.24 3.52
N PHE A 235 -20.38 14.57 4.32
CA PHE A 235 -18.99 14.23 3.96
C PHE A 235 -18.88 13.33 2.72
N ARG A 236 -19.96 12.63 2.32
CA ARG A 236 -20.02 11.83 1.08
C ARG A 236 -20.15 12.71 -0.17
N LYS A 237 -20.67 13.94 0.00
CA LYS A 237 -20.91 14.94 -1.05
C LYS A 237 -20.39 16.32 -0.58
N PRO A 238 -19.09 16.46 -0.25
CA PRO A 238 -18.58 17.57 0.56
C PRO A 238 -18.65 18.97 -0.08
N ASN A 239 -19.02 19.06 -1.37
CA ASN A 239 -19.23 20.29 -2.11
C ASN A 239 -20.68 20.43 -2.63
N ALA A 240 -21.62 19.63 -2.11
CA ALA A 240 -23.03 19.75 -2.48
C ALA A 240 -23.66 20.94 -1.76
N GLU A 241 -24.28 21.83 -2.52
CA GLU A 241 -25.16 22.87 -2.01
C GLU A 241 -26.44 22.19 -1.51
N ILE A 242 -26.59 22.11 -0.18
CA ILE A 242 -27.75 21.53 0.52
C ILE A 242 -28.39 22.54 1.49
N ASP A 243 -28.07 23.82 1.33
CA ASP A 243 -28.78 24.91 1.99
C ASP A 243 -30.22 24.94 1.48
N THR A 244 -31.15 25.20 2.40
CA THR A 244 -32.59 25.24 2.10
C THR A 244 -33.17 26.53 2.64
N VAL A 245 -33.79 27.31 1.75
CA VAL A 245 -34.42 28.59 2.08
C VAL A 245 -35.88 28.53 1.66
N ARG A 246 -36.78 28.89 2.57
CA ARG A 246 -38.22 28.97 2.31
C ARG A 246 -38.79 30.29 2.82
N GLN A 247 -39.59 30.93 1.97
CA GLN A 247 -40.19 32.23 2.23
C GLN A 247 -41.71 32.16 2.03
N GLN A 248 -42.46 32.59 3.04
CA GLN A 248 -43.91 32.66 3.06
C GLN A 248 -44.38 33.79 4.00
N PRO A 249 -44.02 35.06 3.71
CA PRO A 249 -44.45 36.22 4.49
C PRO A 249 -45.97 36.35 4.55
N ALA A 250 -46.47 36.88 5.67
CA ALA A 250 -47.90 36.96 6.00
C ALA A 250 -48.66 38.06 5.24
N GLY A 251 -47.96 39.06 4.70
CA GLY A 251 -48.53 40.24 4.04
C GLY A 251 -48.64 41.49 4.93
N HIS A 252 -48.10 41.45 6.15
CA HIS A 252 -48.09 42.59 7.08
C HIS A 252 -46.68 43.19 7.25
N SER A 253 -46.57 44.41 7.78
CA SER A 253 -45.24 44.98 8.05
C SER A 253 -44.45 44.11 9.04
N ARG A 254 -43.15 43.93 8.79
CA ARG A 254 -42.21 43.16 9.65
C ARG A 254 -42.46 41.64 9.71
N ASP A 255 -43.06 41.06 8.67
CA ASP A 255 -43.16 39.61 8.49
C ASP A 255 -41.91 38.97 7.84
N ASN A 256 -41.00 39.76 7.29
CA ASN A 256 -39.85 39.28 6.51
C ASN A 256 -38.62 38.90 7.36
N PHE A 257 -38.77 38.69 8.67
CA PHE A 257 -37.69 38.19 9.51
C PHE A 257 -37.36 36.73 9.19
N GLU A 258 -36.08 36.38 9.33
CA GLU A 258 -35.54 35.06 9.05
C GLU A 258 -35.09 34.35 10.33
N ILE A 259 -35.32 33.04 10.38
CA ILE A 259 -34.70 32.13 11.34
C ILE A 259 -33.74 31.22 10.57
N TYR A 260 -32.50 31.12 11.03
CA TYR A 260 -31.47 30.23 10.47
C TYR A 260 -31.09 29.14 11.48
N ASP A 261 -31.28 27.87 11.13
CA ASP A 261 -30.93 26.69 11.95
C ASP A 261 -29.66 25.99 11.40
N TRP A 262 -28.69 25.71 12.29
CA TRP A 262 -27.54 24.84 11.99
C TRP A 262 -27.22 23.89 13.17
N PRO A 263 -26.97 22.59 12.93
CA PRO A 263 -27.18 21.88 11.66
C PRO A 263 -28.68 21.64 11.40
N GLY A 264 -29.07 21.56 10.12
CA GLY A 264 -30.44 21.31 9.69
C GLY A 264 -30.98 19.92 10.02
N GLY A 265 -30.11 18.93 10.22
CA GLY A 265 -30.45 17.56 10.59
C GLY A 265 -30.72 16.63 9.39
N TYR A 266 -30.12 16.90 8.23
CA TYR A 266 -30.40 16.19 6.96
C TYR A 266 -29.17 16.07 6.05
N THR A 267 -29.18 15.11 5.10
CA THR A 267 -28.09 14.92 4.12
C THR A 267 -28.58 14.86 2.66
N GLU A 268 -29.90 14.98 2.45
CA GLU A 268 -30.53 15.03 1.14
C GLU A 268 -31.38 16.31 1.05
N LEU A 269 -31.32 17.01 -0.08
CA LEU A 269 -31.97 18.32 -0.24
C LEU A 269 -33.49 18.26 -0.01
N GLY A 270 -34.16 17.21 -0.48
CA GLY A 270 -35.60 17.04 -0.32
C GLY A 270 -36.07 16.84 1.14
N ASP A 271 -35.21 16.27 2.00
CA ASP A 271 -35.48 16.24 3.45
C ASP A 271 -35.36 17.64 4.06
N GLY A 272 -34.36 18.41 3.62
CA GLY A 272 -34.18 19.80 4.04
C GLY A 272 -35.33 20.71 3.62
N GLU A 273 -35.78 20.63 2.36
CA GLU A 273 -36.96 21.35 1.85
C GLU A 273 -38.23 21.00 2.64
N ASN A 274 -38.39 19.73 3.01
CA ASN A 274 -39.47 19.27 3.88
C ASN A 274 -39.35 19.88 5.29
N TYR A 275 -38.17 19.84 5.92
CA TYR A 275 -38.00 20.45 7.25
C TYR A 275 -38.19 21.97 7.22
N ALA A 276 -37.65 22.67 6.22
CA ALA A 276 -37.87 24.11 6.03
C ALA A 276 -39.36 24.45 5.85
N ARG A 277 -40.12 23.60 5.13
CA ARG A 277 -41.59 23.67 5.10
C ARG A 277 -42.20 23.52 6.49
N LEU A 278 -41.88 22.44 7.20
CA LEU A 278 -42.49 22.13 8.50
C LEU A 278 -42.20 23.21 9.55
N ARG A 279 -41.00 23.84 9.54
CA ARG A 279 -40.69 24.97 10.44
C ARG A 279 -41.45 26.23 10.08
N LEU A 280 -41.62 26.53 8.80
CA LEU A 280 -42.39 27.70 8.38
C LEU A 280 -43.89 27.53 8.64
N GLU A 281 -44.42 26.32 8.44
CA GLU A 281 -45.78 25.92 8.83
C GLU A 281 -45.97 26.01 10.35
N GLN A 282 -44.98 25.61 11.16
CA GLN A 282 -44.99 25.77 12.63
C GLN A 282 -45.09 27.23 13.07
N LEU A 283 -44.35 28.14 12.41
CA LEU A 283 -44.38 29.57 12.70
C LEU A 283 -45.69 30.24 12.25
N ALA A 284 -46.23 29.84 11.11
CA ALA A 284 -47.49 30.36 10.59
C ALA A 284 -48.73 29.78 11.28
N GLY A 285 -48.68 28.52 11.72
CA GLY A 285 -49.83 27.73 12.14
C GLY A 285 -50.50 28.19 13.44
N ARG A 286 -49.78 28.89 14.32
CA ARG A 286 -50.34 29.55 15.52
C ARG A 286 -50.31 31.09 15.42
N ARG A 287 -50.04 31.66 14.23
CA ARG A 287 -50.02 33.12 14.02
C ARG A 287 -51.40 33.72 14.25
N GLU A 288 -52.43 33.08 13.68
CA GLU A 288 -53.84 33.44 13.80
C GLU A 288 -54.49 32.52 14.83
N LEU A 289 -54.78 33.06 16.02
CA LEU A 289 -55.29 32.31 17.17
C LEU A 289 -56.55 33.00 17.71
N VAL A 290 -57.58 32.21 17.98
CA VAL A 290 -58.79 32.69 18.66
C VAL A 290 -58.89 32.05 20.03
N SER A 291 -59.09 32.87 21.07
CA SER A 291 -59.54 32.41 22.39
C SER A 291 -61.05 32.61 22.52
N ALA A 292 -61.77 31.59 22.98
CA ALA A 292 -63.22 31.60 23.10
C ALA A 292 -63.71 30.99 24.42
N GLU A 293 -64.91 31.36 24.85
CA GLU A 293 -65.54 30.84 26.07
C GLU A 293 -67.06 30.70 25.91
N GLY A 294 -67.66 29.72 26.58
CA GLY A 294 -69.10 29.52 26.53
C GLY A 294 -69.65 28.47 27.50
N ASN A 295 -70.98 28.37 27.57
CA ASN A 295 -71.73 27.32 28.28
C ASN A 295 -71.79 26.05 27.42
N LEU A 296 -70.64 25.49 27.10
CA LEU A 296 -70.52 24.36 26.16
C LEU A 296 -70.19 23.08 26.92
N ARG A 297 -70.66 21.95 26.40
CA ARG A 297 -70.34 20.60 26.93
C ARG A 297 -69.46 19.76 26.02
N HIS A 298 -69.27 20.20 24.77
CA HIS A 298 -68.80 19.35 23.69
C HIS A 298 -67.36 19.66 23.21
N MET A 299 -66.79 20.85 23.41
CA MET A 299 -65.51 21.23 22.79
C MET A 299 -64.34 20.32 23.17
N ALA A 300 -63.58 19.84 22.18
CA ALA A 300 -62.55 18.81 22.31
C ALA A 300 -61.37 19.08 21.37
N PRO A 301 -60.11 19.07 21.83
CA PRO A 301 -58.97 19.26 20.94
C PRO A 301 -58.86 18.20 19.84
N GLY A 302 -58.36 18.61 18.67
CA GLY A 302 -58.24 17.73 17.50
C GLY A 302 -59.54 17.51 16.72
N TYR A 303 -60.64 18.15 17.12
CA TYR A 303 -61.92 18.12 16.40
C TYR A 303 -62.26 19.49 15.80
N LEU A 304 -63.12 19.45 14.79
CA LEU A 304 -63.58 20.62 14.03
C LEU A 304 -65.00 21.04 14.44
N PHE A 305 -65.31 22.33 14.39
CA PHE A 305 -66.66 22.89 14.47
C PHE A 305 -66.81 24.12 13.55
N GLU A 306 -68.04 24.57 13.29
CA GLU A 306 -68.32 25.81 12.56
C GLU A 306 -68.91 26.88 13.50
N LEU A 307 -68.33 28.09 13.51
CA LEU A 307 -68.90 29.24 14.22
C LEU A 307 -70.07 29.84 13.43
N ALA A 308 -71.16 30.16 14.12
CA ALA A 308 -72.31 30.84 13.52
C ALA A 308 -72.76 32.05 14.37
N ARG A 309 -73.43 33.02 13.73
CA ARG A 309 -74.01 34.23 14.36
C ARG A 309 -73.00 35.19 15.01
N HIS A 310 -71.71 35.09 14.71
CA HIS A 310 -70.73 36.09 15.15
C HIS A 310 -70.91 37.42 14.37
N PRO A 311 -70.81 38.61 15.01
CA PRO A 311 -71.06 39.89 14.34
C PRO A 311 -70.07 40.21 13.21
N ASN A 312 -68.81 39.78 13.33
CA ASN A 312 -67.88 39.81 12.21
C ASN A 312 -68.14 38.60 11.30
N ALA A 313 -68.45 38.86 10.03
CA ALA A 313 -68.79 37.84 9.05
C ALA A 313 -67.64 36.85 8.79
N GLU A 314 -66.40 37.33 8.75
CA GLU A 314 -65.21 36.52 8.43
C GLU A 314 -64.91 35.45 9.49
N ASP A 315 -65.29 35.71 10.75
CA ASP A 315 -65.15 34.72 11.81
C ASP A 315 -66.17 33.56 11.70
N ASN A 316 -67.25 33.68 10.92
CA ASN A 316 -68.27 32.63 10.76
C ASN A 316 -67.82 31.53 9.79
N ARG A 317 -66.79 30.78 10.18
CA ARG A 317 -66.14 29.72 9.41
C ARG A 317 -65.86 28.49 10.28
N ARG A 318 -65.14 27.51 9.73
CA ARG A 318 -64.72 26.30 10.44
C ARG A 318 -63.40 26.53 11.17
N TYR A 319 -63.26 25.90 12.33
CA TYR A 319 -62.07 25.95 13.16
C TYR A 319 -61.67 24.57 13.68
N LEU A 320 -60.37 24.37 13.83
CA LEU A 320 -59.75 23.32 14.61
C LEU A 320 -59.60 23.76 16.07
N ILE A 321 -60.07 22.93 17.00
CA ILE A 321 -59.88 23.16 18.43
C ILE A 321 -58.47 22.71 18.80
N GLU A 322 -57.62 23.65 19.24
CA GLU A 322 -56.23 23.40 19.64
C GLU A 322 -56.15 23.01 21.13
N ALA A 323 -56.88 23.72 21.99
CA ALA A 323 -56.88 23.51 23.43
C ALA A 323 -58.27 23.72 24.05
N VAL A 324 -58.57 23.02 25.15
CA VAL A 324 -59.77 23.22 25.95
C VAL A 324 -59.45 23.09 27.45
N SER A 325 -59.94 24.04 28.23
CA SER A 325 -60.07 23.95 29.69
C SER A 325 -61.53 23.69 30.08
N TYR A 326 -61.74 22.73 30.97
CA TYR A 326 -63.04 22.28 31.47
C TYR A 326 -63.23 22.73 32.92
N ASP A 327 -64.34 23.41 33.23
CA ASP A 327 -64.88 23.54 34.60
C ASP A 327 -66.31 23.02 34.61
N PHE A 328 -66.50 21.85 35.22
CA PHE A 328 -67.77 21.15 35.34
C PHE A 328 -68.11 20.94 36.82
N GLN A 329 -69.32 21.30 37.24
CA GLN A 329 -69.78 21.15 38.62
C GLN A 329 -71.22 20.67 38.66
N GLU A 330 -71.52 19.77 39.59
CA GLU A 330 -72.86 19.23 39.80
C GLU A 330 -73.20 19.28 41.30
N ASN A 331 -74.42 19.73 41.63
CA ASN A 331 -74.89 19.96 43.00
C ASN A 331 -74.10 21.03 43.77
N ALA A 332 -73.92 22.23 43.20
CA ALA A 332 -73.09 23.30 43.76
C ALA A 332 -73.67 24.05 45.01
N LEU A 333 -74.78 23.60 45.61
CA LEU A 333 -75.48 24.35 46.66
C LEU A 333 -75.86 23.52 47.90
N ARG A 334 -75.18 23.78 49.02
CA ARG A 334 -75.78 23.71 50.37
C ARG A 334 -75.07 24.61 51.39
N VAL A 335 -75.11 25.93 51.17
CA VAL A 335 -74.70 26.90 52.22
C VAL A 335 -75.74 26.88 53.34
N VAL A 336 -75.33 26.51 54.55
CA VAL A 336 -76.12 26.69 55.78
C VAL A 336 -75.39 27.71 56.65
N GLY A 337 -75.90 28.94 56.72
CA GLY A 337 -75.15 30.04 57.34
C GLY A 337 -75.84 31.39 57.51
N ALA A 338 -77.18 31.46 57.41
CA ALA A 338 -77.95 32.63 57.85
C ALA A 338 -79.38 32.21 58.21
N ALA A 339 -79.91 32.71 59.31
CA ALA A 339 -81.34 32.66 59.59
C ALA A 339 -82.09 33.65 58.68
N ASP A 340 -83.37 33.38 58.41
CA ASP A 340 -84.28 34.19 57.57
C ASP A 340 -83.99 34.23 56.05
N ALA A 341 -83.90 33.04 55.43
CA ALA A 341 -84.27 32.87 54.02
C ALA A 341 -85.22 31.66 53.86
N ALA A 342 -86.33 31.85 53.15
CA ALA A 342 -87.38 30.84 53.01
C ALA A 342 -86.92 29.61 52.20
N TYR A 343 -87.40 28.43 52.58
CA TYR A 343 -87.20 27.20 51.83
C TYR A 343 -87.81 27.30 50.43
N SER A 344 -86.97 27.15 49.40
CA SER A 344 -87.38 26.81 48.03
C SER A 344 -86.79 25.45 47.68
N GLU A 345 -87.65 24.43 47.56
CA GLU A 345 -87.26 23.13 46.99
C GLU A 345 -87.16 23.21 45.46
N SER A 346 -86.12 23.88 44.93
CA SER A 346 -85.85 23.84 43.48
C SER A 346 -84.37 24.07 43.13
N THR A 347 -83.93 23.30 42.13
CA THR A 347 -82.64 23.41 41.41
C THR A 347 -81.36 23.41 42.24
N SER A 348 -80.82 22.21 42.44
CA SER A 348 -79.37 22.00 42.47
C SER A 348 -78.76 22.52 41.16
N SER A 349 -78.02 23.62 41.20
CA SER A 349 -77.40 24.19 39.99
C SER A 349 -76.24 23.31 39.51
N THR A 350 -76.41 22.66 38.35
CA THR A 350 -75.30 22.18 37.52
C THR A 350 -74.71 23.38 36.79
N SER A 351 -73.38 23.51 36.78
CA SER A 351 -72.68 24.52 35.98
C SER A 351 -71.61 23.88 35.11
N TYR A 352 -71.48 24.36 33.89
CA TYR A 352 -70.45 23.93 32.95
C TYR A 352 -69.95 25.11 32.15
N ARG A 353 -68.61 25.25 32.11
CA ARG A 353 -67.91 26.30 31.37
C ARG A 353 -66.75 25.64 30.61
N GLN A 354 -66.56 26.07 29.37
CA GLN A 354 -65.42 25.68 28.56
C GLN A 354 -64.74 26.93 28.05
N THR A 355 -63.44 27.06 28.32
CA THR A 355 -62.54 28.04 27.69
C THR A 355 -61.68 27.27 26.70
N PHE A 356 -61.53 27.75 25.46
CA PHE A 356 -60.88 26.99 24.41
C PHE A 356 -60.16 27.88 23.41
N GLU A 357 -59.09 27.35 22.84
CA GLU A 357 -58.25 27.99 21.82
C GLU A 357 -58.49 27.29 20.49
N VAL A 358 -58.67 28.06 19.42
CA VAL A 358 -59.02 27.54 18.09
C VAL A 358 -58.23 28.22 16.99
N LEU A 359 -57.94 27.46 15.94
CA LEU A 359 -57.23 27.85 14.73
C LEU A 359 -58.18 27.69 13.53
N PRO A 360 -58.10 28.50 12.46
CA PRO A 360 -58.86 28.23 11.23
C PRO A 360 -58.61 26.81 10.71
N ASP A 361 -59.60 26.14 10.12
CA ASP A 361 -59.42 24.76 9.62
C ASP A 361 -58.42 24.64 8.44
N SER A 362 -58.07 25.77 7.82
CA SER A 362 -57.01 25.91 6.82
C SER A 362 -55.60 26.14 7.38
N ALA A 363 -55.45 26.36 8.70
CA ALA A 363 -54.15 26.65 9.30
C ALA A 363 -53.24 25.39 9.31
N PRO A 364 -51.99 25.48 8.83
CA PRO A 364 -51.09 24.32 8.75
C PRO A 364 -50.44 24.04 10.11
N TYR A 365 -51.22 23.50 11.07
CA TYR A 365 -50.72 23.25 12.42
C TYR A 365 -49.53 22.27 12.43
N ARG A 366 -48.51 22.63 13.18
CA ARG A 366 -47.33 21.82 13.52
C ARG A 366 -47.02 22.00 15.00
N PRO A 367 -46.52 20.97 15.69
CA PRO A 367 -46.11 21.08 17.08
C PRO A 367 -44.93 22.06 17.26
N GLU A 368 -44.93 22.81 18.35
CA GLU A 368 -43.74 23.57 18.77
C GLU A 368 -42.63 22.63 19.27
N ARG A 369 -41.37 22.94 18.94
CA ARG A 369 -40.17 22.18 19.36
C ARG A 369 -39.80 22.45 20.83
N VAL A 370 -40.71 22.13 21.76
CA VAL A 370 -40.54 22.37 23.21
C VAL A 370 -39.80 21.25 23.93
N THR A 371 -39.75 20.02 23.38
CA THR A 371 -39.09 18.90 24.05
C THR A 371 -37.57 19.01 23.88
N PRO A 372 -36.79 19.11 24.97
CA PRO A 372 -35.34 19.25 24.87
C PRO A 372 -34.70 18.05 24.16
N ARG A 373 -33.88 18.30 23.15
CA ARG A 373 -33.03 17.25 22.57
C ARG A 373 -31.98 16.82 23.58
N PRO A 374 -31.72 15.51 23.73
CA PRO A 374 -30.57 15.05 24.51
C PRO A 374 -29.28 15.56 23.86
N ARG A 375 -28.31 15.91 24.70
CA ARG A 375 -26.94 16.23 24.28
C ARG A 375 -25.98 15.41 25.11
N THR A 376 -24.91 14.91 24.50
CA THR A 376 -23.78 14.34 25.21
C THR A 376 -22.99 15.49 25.87
N THR A 377 -22.39 15.23 27.03
CA THR A 377 -21.61 16.23 27.79
C THR A 377 -20.09 16.06 27.62
N GLY A 378 -19.68 15.18 26.71
CA GLY A 378 -18.30 14.84 26.42
C GLY A 378 -18.20 13.48 25.71
N PRO A 379 -16.98 13.10 25.28
CA PRO A 379 -16.76 11.84 24.58
C PRO A 379 -16.93 10.62 25.49
N GLN A 380 -17.23 9.48 24.88
CA GLN A 380 -17.42 8.19 25.52
C GLN A 380 -16.47 7.15 24.93
N THR A 381 -16.25 6.03 25.62
CA THR A 381 -15.59 4.86 25.01
C THR A 381 -16.60 3.87 24.44
N ALA A 382 -16.21 3.19 23.37
CA ALA A 382 -16.96 2.11 22.74
C ALA A 382 -16.02 1.03 22.22
N VAL A 383 -16.54 -0.20 22.03
CA VAL A 383 -15.76 -1.32 21.49
C VAL A 383 -16.06 -1.47 20.00
N VAL A 384 -15.03 -1.62 19.18
CA VAL A 384 -15.17 -1.83 17.72
C VAL A 384 -15.74 -3.22 17.44
N VAL A 385 -16.70 -3.32 16.53
CA VAL A 385 -17.44 -4.57 16.21
C VAL A 385 -17.58 -4.77 14.70
N GLY A 386 -17.93 -6.00 14.31
CA GLY A 386 -18.13 -6.39 12.92
C GLY A 386 -18.48 -7.88 12.79
N PRO A 387 -18.48 -8.44 11.57
CA PRO A 387 -18.91 -9.82 11.33
C PRO A 387 -18.03 -10.87 12.02
N ALA A 388 -18.66 -11.98 12.42
CA ALA A 388 -17.95 -13.09 13.06
C ALA A 388 -16.85 -13.66 12.14
N GLY A 389 -15.62 -13.77 12.67
CA GLY A 389 -14.44 -14.26 11.93
C GLY A 389 -13.66 -13.17 11.17
N GLU A 390 -14.08 -11.91 11.25
CA GLU A 390 -13.29 -10.77 10.80
C GLU A 390 -12.41 -10.21 11.94
N GLU A 391 -11.26 -9.62 11.57
CA GLU A 391 -10.47 -8.76 12.48
C GLU A 391 -10.68 -7.27 12.19
N ILE A 392 -11.09 -6.92 10.97
CA ILE A 392 -11.21 -5.56 10.46
C ILE A 392 -12.52 -5.48 9.69
N HIS A 393 -13.39 -4.54 10.06
CA HIS A 393 -14.62 -4.26 9.34
C HIS A 393 -14.69 -2.76 9.06
N THR A 394 -14.58 -2.41 7.78
CA THR A 394 -14.47 -1.04 7.29
C THR A 394 -15.12 -0.91 5.92
N ASP A 395 -15.49 0.31 5.56
CA ASP A 395 -15.99 0.67 4.23
C ASP A 395 -14.97 1.51 3.44
N GLU A 396 -15.39 2.02 2.27
CA GLU A 396 -14.59 2.85 1.36
C GLU A 396 -14.10 4.18 1.96
N TYR A 397 -14.69 4.64 3.07
CA TYR A 397 -14.31 5.88 3.76
C TYR A 397 -13.44 5.65 4.99
N GLY A 398 -13.06 4.39 5.28
CA GLY A 398 -12.33 4.06 6.50
C GLY A 398 -13.17 4.16 7.78
N ARG A 399 -14.50 4.10 7.67
CA ARG A 399 -15.42 4.09 8.82
C ARG A 399 -15.43 2.72 9.47
N ILE A 400 -15.75 2.68 10.76
CA ILE A 400 -15.92 1.44 11.53
C ILE A 400 -17.31 1.38 12.17
N LYS A 401 -17.66 0.23 12.73
CA LYS A 401 -18.84 0.08 13.61
C LYS A 401 -18.41 -0.19 15.05
N VAL A 402 -19.23 0.21 16.01
CA VAL A 402 -18.94 0.07 17.45
C VAL A 402 -20.17 -0.43 18.20
N GLN A 403 -19.97 -0.96 19.40
CA GLN A 403 -21.01 -1.07 20.41
C GLN A 403 -20.63 -0.19 21.61
N PHE A 404 -21.53 0.72 21.96
CA PHE A 404 -21.42 1.55 23.15
C PHE A 404 -21.66 0.73 24.42
N HIS A 405 -21.02 1.10 25.52
CA HIS A 405 -21.15 0.37 26.79
C HIS A 405 -22.57 0.41 27.40
N TRP A 406 -23.38 1.41 27.05
CA TRP A 406 -24.78 1.54 27.45
C TRP A 406 -25.75 0.79 26.52
N ASP A 407 -25.31 0.35 25.34
CA ASP A 407 -26.17 -0.39 24.41
C ASP A 407 -26.33 -1.84 24.88
N ARG A 408 -27.49 -2.10 25.47
CA ARG A 408 -27.94 -3.42 25.93
C ARG A 408 -28.71 -4.22 24.88
N TYR A 409 -28.96 -3.67 23.70
CA TYR A 409 -29.74 -4.29 22.64
C TYR A 409 -28.85 -4.82 21.50
N GLY A 410 -27.70 -4.18 21.24
CA GLY A 410 -26.68 -4.65 20.31
C GLY A 410 -26.03 -5.97 20.73
N ARG A 411 -25.67 -6.78 19.72
CA ARG A 411 -25.20 -8.17 19.87
C ARG A 411 -23.69 -8.34 19.71
N ARG A 412 -22.94 -7.23 19.66
CA ARG A 412 -21.51 -7.14 19.34
C ARG A 412 -21.17 -7.63 17.94
N ASP A 413 -22.07 -7.37 17.00
CA ASP A 413 -22.00 -7.71 15.58
C ASP A 413 -22.02 -6.46 14.68
N GLU A 414 -21.98 -6.65 13.36
CA GLU A 414 -22.05 -5.57 12.36
C GLU A 414 -23.35 -4.76 12.34
N ASN A 415 -24.34 -5.08 13.18
CA ASN A 415 -25.62 -4.39 13.26
C ASN A 415 -25.72 -3.48 14.50
N SER A 416 -24.69 -3.43 15.34
CA SER A 416 -24.70 -2.68 16.62
C SER A 416 -24.74 -1.15 16.43
N SER A 417 -24.17 -0.61 15.34
CA SER A 417 -24.21 0.83 15.03
C SER A 417 -24.24 1.14 13.54
N CYS A 418 -24.48 2.41 13.22
CA CYS A 418 -24.14 2.99 11.93
C CYS A 418 -22.61 2.99 11.69
N TRP A 419 -22.20 3.40 10.48
CA TRP A 419 -20.81 3.59 10.12
C TRP A 419 -20.25 4.92 10.67
N ILE A 420 -19.26 4.83 11.56
CA ILE A 420 -18.67 5.95 12.29
C ILE A 420 -17.31 6.31 11.70
N ARG A 421 -17.11 7.59 11.37
CA ARG A 421 -15.82 8.12 10.85
C ARG A 421 -14.73 8.06 11.93
N VAL A 422 -13.52 7.73 11.52
CA VAL A 422 -12.34 7.64 12.40
C VAL A 422 -11.36 8.76 12.09
N SER A 423 -11.11 9.62 13.07
CA SER A 423 -10.07 10.65 13.04
C SER A 423 -8.70 10.02 12.76
N GLN A 424 -7.93 10.65 11.87
CA GLN A 424 -6.58 10.22 11.49
C GLN A 424 -5.57 11.30 11.83
N THR A 425 -4.33 10.91 12.15
CA THR A 425 -3.24 11.84 12.51
C THR A 425 -2.94 12.85 11.39
N TRP A 426 -3.16 12.48 10.13
CA TRP A 426 -3.02 13.35 8.96
C TRP A 426 -3.89 12.81 7.83
N ALA A 427 -4.78 13.62 7.26
CA ALA A 427 -5.66 13.22 6.16
C ALA A 427 -5.69 14.30 5.06
N GLY A 428 -5.57 13.86 3.80
CA GLY A 428 -5.63 14.70 2.60
C GLY A 428 -6.20 13.92 1.41
N SER A 429 -6.32 14.57 0.25
CA SER A 429 -6.92 13.97 -0.94
C SER A 429 -6.06 12.83 -1.50
N ASN A 430 -6.41 11.59 -1.15
CA ASN A 430 -5.67 10.35 -1.45
C ASN A 430 -4.23 10.29 -0.89
N TYR A 431 -3.97 10.98 0.23
CA TYR A 431 -2.71 10.86 0.98
C TYR A 431 -2.94 11.10 2.49
N GLY A 432 -2.02 10.63 3.33
CA GLY A 432 -2.07 10.83 4.78
C GLY A 432 -1.61 9.60 5.56
N ALA A 433 -1.94 9.57 6.85
CA ALA A 433 -1.84 8.40 7.71
C ALA A 433 -3.21 7.69 7.77
N MET A 434 -3.22 6.36 7.78
CA MET A 434 -4.44 5.57 7.96
C MET A 434 -4.22 4.43 8.95
N HIS A 435 -4.91 4.51 10.09
CA HIS A 435 -4.94 3.48 11.11
C HIS A 435 -6.40 3.12 11.37
N ILE A 436 -6.85 1.98 10.84
CA ILE A 436 -8.22 1.47 11.00
C ILE A 436 -8.27 0.68 12.32
N PRO A 437 -9.10 1.08 13.31
CA PRO A 437 -9.29 0.32 14.53
C PRO A 437 -9.87 -1.07 14.23
N ARG A 438 -9.35 -2.09 14.92
CA ARG A 438 -9.74 -3.49 14.74
C ARG A 438 -10.88 -3.90 15.67
N ILE A 439 -11.63 -4.92 15.27
CA ILE A 439 -12.70 -5.51 16.09
C ILE A 439 -12.13 -5.93 17.45
N GLY A 440 -12.83 -5.55 18.52
CA GLY A 440 -12.42 -5.77 19.92
C GLY A 440 -11.45 -4.73 20.50
N GLN A 441 -11.02 -3.72 19.73
CA GLN A 441 -10.30 -2.56 20.26
C GLN A 441 -11.26 -1.54 20.88
N GLU A 442 -10.75 -0.71 21.80
CA GLU A 442 -11.52 0.36 22.45
C GLU A 442 -11.17 1.72 21.83
N VAL A 443 -12.22 2.44 21.42
CA VAL A 443 -12.14 3.73 20.74
C VAL A 443 -12.86 4.81 21.54
N ILE A 444 -12.35 6.03 21.47
CA ILE A 444 -13.02 7.23 21.98
C ILE A 444 -13.95 7.74 20.89
N VAL A 445 -15.24 7.82 21.19
CA VAL A 445 -16.30 8.36 20.34
C VAL A 445 -16.76 9.70 20.92
N ASP A 446 -16.61 10.76 20.15
CA ASP A 446 -17.23 12.06 20.38
C ASP A 446 -18.48 12.20 19.50
N PHE A 447 -19.24 13.29 19.68
CA PHE A 447 -20.52 13.50 19.03
C PHE A 447 -20.61 14.91 18.45
N LEU A 448 -20.89 15.04 17.15
CA LEU A 448 -20.91 16.34 16.48
C LEU A 448 -22.02 17.21 17.07
N ASN A 449 -21.66 18.43 17.50
CA ASN A 449 -22.54 19.33 18.26
C ASN A 449 -23.14 18.69 19.53
N GLY A 450 -22.48 17.68 20.10
CA GLY A 450 -22.99 16.88 21.21
C GLY A 450 -24.24 16.06 20.87
N ASP A 451 -24.56 15.85 19.59
CA ASP A 451 -25.76 15.13 19.16
C ASP A 451 -25.56 13.61 19.15
N PRO A 452 -26.30 12.81 19.95
CA PRO A 452 -26.17 11.36 19.99
C PRO A 452 -26.34 10.67 18.63
N ASP A 453 -27.07 11.29 17.68
CA ASP A 453 -27.31 10.74 16.34
C ASP A 453 -26.07 10.88 15.41
N TYR A 454 -25.05 11.66 15.80
CA TYR A 454 -23.89 12.01 14.96
C TYR A 454 -22.54 11.65 15.61
N PRO A 455 -22.25 10.36 15.87
CA PRO A 455 -20.99 9.93 16.45
C PRO A 455 -19.78 10.08 15.50
N ILE A 456 -18.61 10.32 16.07
CA ILE A 456 -17.30 10.34 15.39
C ILE A 456 -16.20 9.79 16.30
N VAL A 457 -15.38 8.86 15.82
CA VAL A 457 -14.23 8.34 16.58
C VAL A 457 -13.09 9.36 16.53
N THR A 458 -12.62 9.79 17.70
CA THR A 458 -11.57 10.82 17.85
C THR A 458 -10.24 10.26 18.36
N GLY A 459 -10.22 9.04 18.89
CA GLY A 459 -9.00 8.40 19.40
C GLY A 459 -9.16 6.90 19.70
N CYS A 460 -8.07 6.26 20.13
CA CYS A 460 -8.02 4.88 20.58
C CYS A 460 -7.35 4.81 21.96
N VAL A 461 -7.74 3.85 22.80
CA VAL A 461 -7.16 3.65 24.14
C VAL A 461 -6.78 2.19 24.39
N TYR A 462 -5.72 1.99 25.18
CA TYR A 462 -5.35 0.69 25.70
C TYR A 462 -6.13 0.38 26.99
N ASN A 463 -6.40 -0.90 27.24
CA ASN A 463 -7.10 -1.40 28.43
C ASN A 463 -6.53 -2.76 28.87
N ALA A 464 -7.09 -3.39 29.90
CA ALA A 464 -6.57 -4.65 30.45
C ALA A 464 -6.60 -5.84 29.46
N ALA A 465 -7.46 -5.82 28.44
CA ALA A 465 -7.51 -6.82 27.37
C ALA A 465 -6.66 -6.43 26.14
N GLN A 466 -6.53 -5.12 25.90
CA GLN A 466 -5.76 -4.51 24.82
C GLN A 466 -4.59 -3.73 25.45
N MET A 467 -3.58 -4.44 25.95
CA MET A 467 -2.43 -3.80 26.61
C MET A 467 -1.48 -3.11 25.61
N PRO A 468 -0.71 -2.09 26.05
CA PRO A 468 0.34 -1.46 25.22
C PRO A 468 1.36 -2.48 24.68
N PRO A 469 2.01 -2.20 23.52
CA PRO A 469 2.90 -3.15 22.85
C PRO A 469 4.20 -3.47 23.59
N TRP A 470 4.56 -2.66 24.58
CA TRP A 470 5.74 -2.85 25.43
C TRP A 470 5.31 -2.87 26.91
N GLU A 471 6.05 -3.63 27.72
CA GLU A 471 5.79 -3.75 29.15
C GLU A 471 6.03 -2.41 29.88
N LEU A 472 4.95 -1.80 30.36
CA LEU A 472 4.98 -0.59 31.18
C LEU A 472 4.74 -0.94 32.66
N PRO A 473 5.40 -0.23 33.61
CA PRO A 473 6.22 0.97 33.43
C PRO A 473 7.71 0.70 33.10
N ARG A 474 8.11 -0.57 32.83
CA ARG A 474 9.51 -0.95 32.61
C ARG A 474 10.14 -0.20 31.42
N HIS A 475 9.46 -0.17 30.28
CA HIS A 475 9.94 0.42 29.03
C HIS A 475 9.39 1.83 28.77
N LYS A 476 9.30 2.66 29.82
CA LYS A 476 8.69 4.01 29.77
C LYS A 476 9.39 5.04 28.86
N THR A 477 10.58 4.73 28.35
CA THR A 477 11.38 5.55 27.41
C THR A 477 11.24 5.08 25.96
N GLN A 478 10.39 4.08 25.69
CA GLN A 478 10.13 3.60 24.33
C GLN A 478 8.91 4.26 23.71
N THR A 479 9.07 4.74 22.47
CA THR A 479 8.02 5.37 21.66
C THR A 479 8.03 4.77 20.26
N GLY A 480 6.89 4.75 19.56
CA GLY A 480 6.81 4.27 18.17
C GLY A 480 5.54 3.51 17.82
N PHE A 481 5.63 2.70 16.76
CA PHE A 481 4.54 1.93 16.18
C PHE A 481 4.88 0.44 16.18
N GLN A 482 3.95 -0.40 16.64
CA GLN A 482 3.99 -1.84 16.45
C GLN A 482 2.67 -2.29 15.83
N THR A 483 2.73 -2.94 14.67
CA THR A 483 1.55 -3.54 14.02
C THR A 483 1.34 -4.97 14.49
N ASN A 484 0.26 -5.60 14.04
CA ASN A 484 0.05 -7.05 14.10
C ASN A 484 -0.40 -7.49 12.71
N TRP A 485 0.04 -8.65 12.22
CA TRP A 485 -0.44 -9.17 10.93
C TRP A 485 -1.95 -9.49 11.00
N SER A 486 -2.59 -9.57 9.84
CA SER A 486 -4.03 -9.82 9.70
C SER A 486 -4.28 -10.63 8.41
N LYS A 487 -5.10 -11.68 8.43
CA LYS A 487 -5.79 -12.28 9.58
C LYS A 487 -4.95 -13.36 10.25
N GLY A 488 -5.20 -13.62 11.53
CA GLY A 488 -4.59 -14.68 12.34
C GLY A 488 -3.34 -14.28 13.12
N GLY A 489 -2.90 -13.02 13.04
CA GLY A 489 -1.67 -12.55 13.70
C GLY A 489 -0.42 -13.32 13.25
N GLY A 490 0.38 -13.77 14.21
CA GLY A 490 1.58 -14.59 13.96
C GLY A 490 2.86 -13.81 13.62
N GLY A 491 2.78 -12.49 13.46
CA GLY A 491 3.94 -11.63 13.31
C GLY A 491 3.58 -10.14 13.29
N LYS A 492 4.59 -9.27 13.22
CA LYS A 492 4.45 -7.81 13.28
C LYS A 492 5.45 -7.07 12.40
N HIS A 493 5.18 -5.77 12.22
CA HIS A 493 6.16 -4.77 11.81
C HIS A 493 6.34 -3.76 12.96
N MET A 494 7.52 -3.17 13.10
CA MET A 494 7.83 -2.24 14.18
C MET A 494 8.68 -1.07 13.69
N LEU A 495 8.37 0.13 14.19
CA LEU A 495 9.28 1.27 14.21
C LEU A 495 9.33 1.75 15.66
N ARG A 496 10.46 1.59 16.36
CA ARG A 496 10.64 1.96 17.78
C ARG A 496 11.83 2.89 17.95
N PHE A 497 11.67 3.87 18.83
CA PHE A 497 12.68 4.76 19.37
C PHE A 497 12.85 4.42 20.86
N GLU A 498 14.09 4.32 21.33
CA GLU A 498 14.46 4.17 22.74
C GLU A 498 15.28 5.40 23.17
N ASP A 499 14.75 6.15 24.12
CA ASP A 499 15.37 7.37 24.66
C ASP A 499 16.09 7.16 26.00
N SER A 500 16.21 5.91 26.48
CA SER A 500 16.97 5.58 27.69
C SER A 500 18.46 5.92 27.50
N ARG A 501 18.95 6.85 28.33
CA ARG A 501 20.30 7.42 28.21
C ARG A 501 21.41 6.37 28.32
N GLY A 502 22.33 6.39 27.36
CA GLY A 502 23.42 5.42 27.23
C GLY A 502 23.03 4.11 26.53
N THR A 503 21.75 3.95 26.15
CA THR A 503 21.17 2.80 25.44
C THR A 503 20.31 3.22 24.25
N GLU A 504 20.47 4.48 23.79
CA GLU A 504 19.62 5.12 22.79
C GLU A 504 19.71 4.40 21.44
N HIS A 505 18.56 4.00 20.88
CA HIS A 505 18.53 3.32 19.59
C HIS A 505 17.21 3.48 18.84
N ILE A 506 17.26 3.26 17.53
CA ILE A 506 16.11 3.17 16.64
C ILE A 506 16.08 1.77 16.05
N GLU A 507 14.90 1.16 16.02
CA GLU A 507 14.62 -0.12 15.37
C GLU A 507 13.52 0.05 14.32
N LEU A 508 13.79 -0.36 13.08
CA LEU A 508 12.79 -0.62 12.05
C LEU A 508 12.85 -2.11 11.71
N SER A 509 11.78 -2.87 11.96
CA SER A 509 11.82 -4.33 11.85
C SER A 509 10.53 -4.97 11.36
N THR A 510 10.65 -6.21 10.90
CA THR A 510 9.56 -7.11 10.55
C THR A 510 9.95 -8.56 10.89
N ASP A 511 9.02 -9.30 11.49
CA ASP A 511 9.25 -10.71 11.82
C ASP A 511 9.43 -11.57 10.55
N HIS A 512 8.94 -11.10 9.39
CA HIS A 512 9.14 -11.77 8.12
C HIS A 512 10.63 -11.81 7.75
N GLY A 513 11.19 -13.02 7.71
CA GLY A 513 12.61 -13.24 7.49
C GLY A 513 13.52 -12.70 8.61
N ASN A 514 12.97 -12.36 9.80
CA ASN A 514 13.70 -11.64 10.86
C ASN A 514 14.55 -10.48 10.30
N THR A 515 13.88 -9.53 9.66
CA THR A 515 14.53 -8.42 8.95
C THR A 515 14.47 -7.16 9.80
N HIS A 516 15.64 -6.59 10.12
CA HIS A 516 15.78 -5.46 11.04
C HIS A 516 16.83 -4.47 10.53
N LEU A 517 16.54 -3.17 10.67
CA LEU A 517 17.50 -2.08 10.68
C LEU A 517 17.58 -1.53 12.10
N HIS A 518 18.71 -1.71 12.76
CA HIS A 518 19.03 -1.12 14.06
C HIS A 518 20.01 0.04 13.88
N MET A 519 19.84 1.12 14.64
CA MET A 519 20.72 2.29 14.63
C MET A 519 20.93 2.82 16.05
N GLY A 520 22.13 3.31 16.38
CA GLY A 520 22.50 3.74 17.73
C GLY A 520 23.14 2.61 18.53
N TYR A 521 22.59 2.29 19.70
CA TYR A 521 23.05 1.25 20.60
C TYR A 521 22.65 -0.16 20.13
N LEU A 522 23.62 -1.00 19.76
CA LEU A 522 23.38 -2.34 19.23
C LEU A 522 23.47 -3.40 20.33
N MET A 523 22.37 -4.11 20.56
CA MET A 523 22.22 -5.13 21.62
C MET A 523 22.09 -6.54 21.04
N ASN A 524 22.48 -7.55 21.81
CA ASN A 524 22.04 -8.93 21.55
C ASN A 524 20.59 -9.09 22.00
N GLN A 525 19.69 -9.30 21.04
CA GLN A 525 18.23 -9.44 21.24
C GLN A 525 17.83 -10.50 22.29
N GLY A 526 18.64 -11.55 22.50
CA GLY A 526 18.33 -12.59 23.47
C GLY A 526 18.84 -12.34 24.90
N SER A 527 19.93 -11.58 25.06
CA SER A 527 20.57 -11.38 26.37
C SER A 527 20.55 -9.93 26.89
N GLY A 528 20.16 -8.97 26.06
CA GLY A 528 20.23 -7.53 26.36
C GLY A 528 21.66 -6.98 26.48
N VAL A 529 22.68 -7.83 26.32
CA VAL A 529 24.09 -7.44 26.43
C VAL A 529 24.47 -6.57 25.23
N GLN A 530 25.18 -5.47 25.51
CA GLN A 530 25.71 -4.58 24.49
C GLN A 530 26.67 -5.33 23.55
N ARG A 531 26.47 -5.15 22.24
CA ARG A 531 27.36 -5.69 21.22
C ARG A 531 28.28 -4.60 20.66
N SER A 532 27.73 -3.45 20.27
CA SER A 532 28.48 -2.30 19.70
C SER A 532 27.62 -1.03 19.65
N TYR A 533 28.13 0.02 19.00
CA TYR A 533 27.38 1.18 18.51
C TYR A 533 27.42 1.21 16.97
N GLY A 534 26.52 1.96 16.33
CA GLY A 534 26.53 2.22 14.89
C GLY A 534 25.19 1.90 14.24
N PHE A 535 25.19 1.10 13.17
CA PHE A 535 23.98 0.55 12.57
C PHE A 535 24.19 -0.90 12.13
N GLU A 536 23.11 -1.66 12.07
CA GLU A 536 23.07 -3.01 11.51
C GLU A 536 21.84 -3.16 10.61
N LEU A 537 22.05 -3.60 9.37
CA LEU A 537 20.98 -4.13 8.52
C LEU A 537 21.12 -5.65 8.47
N ARG A 538 20.11 -6.36 8.97
CA ARG A 538 20.09 -7.81 9.12
C ARG A 538 18.83 -8.40 8.49
N THR A 539 18.96 -9.58 7.91
CA THR A 539 17.85 -10.47 7.52
C THR A 539 18.32 -11.93 7.56
N ASN A 540 17.41 -12.89 7.72
CA ASN A 540 17.66 -14.31 7.49
C ASN A 540 17.44 -14.70 6.01
N GLU A 541 16.86 -13.81 5.21
CA GLU A 541 16.54 -14.01 3.79
C GLU A 541 17.58 -13.31 2.88
N TRP A 542 17.33 -13.22 1.57
CA TRP A 542 18.20 -12.50 0.64
C TRP A 542 18.04 -10.98 0.73
N GLY A 543 19.13 -10.28 1.06
CA GLY A 543 19.22 -8.81 0.92
C GLY A 543 19.75 -8.37 -0.45
N SER A 544 19.37 -7.16 -0.91
CA SER A 544 20.02 -6.52 -2.05
C SER A 544 20.05 -4.99 -1.93
N ILE A 545 21.24 -4.40 -2.06
CA ILE A 545 21.43 -2.94 -2.12
C ILE A 545 21.60 -2.54 -3.58
N ARG A 546 20.95 -1.45 -4.00
CA ARG A 546 20.92 -0.95 -5.38
C ARG A 546 21.00 0.56 -5.40
N ALA A 547 21.81 1.12 -6.29
CA ALA A 547 21.95 2.57 -6.45
C ALA A 547 22.28 2.92 -7.91
N ASP A 548 21.28 3.41 -8.65
CA ASP A 548 21.37 3.64 -10.10
C ASP A 548 22.40 4.74 -10.49
N LYS A 549 22.78 5.59 -9.53
CA LYS A 549 23.80 6.64 -9.67
C LYS A 549 25.17 6.24 -9.08
N GLY A 550 25.31 5.01 -8.57
CA GLY A 550 26.48 4.53 -7.85
C GLY A 550 26.25 4.44 -6.33
N LEU A 551 26.93 3.49 -5.67
CA LEU A 551 26.91 3.28 -4.23
C LEU A 551 28.26 3.69 -3.63
N LEU A 552 28.28 4.75 -2.81
CA LEU A 552 29.46 5.14 -2.04
C LEU A 552 29.41 4.46 -0.67
N LEU A 553 30.36 3.55 -0.42
CA LEU A 553 30.70 3.07 0.92
C LEU A 553 32.03 3.70 1.30
N THR A 554 32.01 4.57 2.30
CA THR A 554 33.16 5.38 2.72
C THR A 554 33.35 5.30 4.23
N THR A 555 34.61 5.36 4.65
CA THR A 555 35.03 5.45 6.05
C THR A 555 35.89 6.70 6.30
N TYR A 556 35.88 7.66 5.36
CA TYR A 556 36.44 8.99 5.59
C TYR A 556 35.70 9.71 6.72
N THR A 557 36.46 10.27 7.67
CA THR A 557 35.93 11.02 8.80
C THR A 557 35.44 12.39 8.36
N GLN A 558 34.14 12.67 8.52
CA GLN A 558 33.58 14.01 8.34
C GLN A 558 33.73 14.79 9.66
N ASP A 559 34.47 15.91 9.64
CA ASP A 559 34.61 16.78 10.82
C ASP A 559 33.34 17.63 11.00
N TYR A 560 32.45 17.17 11.89
CA TYR A 560 31.20 17.85 12.20
C TYR A 560 31.37 19.19 12.94
N ALA A 561 32.58 19.57 13.37
CA ALA A 561 32.83 20.85 14.04
C ALA A 561 32.85 22.05 13.07
N GLN A 562 33.17 21.86 11.78
CA GLN A 562 33.30 22.95 10.81
C GLN A 562 32.06 23.12 9.92
N ARG A 563 30.97 23.64 10.49
CA ARG A 563 29.70 23.92 9.79
C ARG A 563 29.73 25.09 8.78
N ALA A 564 30.89 25.56 8.35
CA ALA A 564 31.06 26.81 7.61
C ALA A 564 31.32 26.61 6.10
N SER A 565 30.25 26.56 5.31
CA SER A 565 30.16 27.10 3.94
C SER A 565 31.41 26.96 3.03
N ARG A 566 31.82 25.72 2.74
CA ARG A 566 32.53 25.40 1.49
C ARG A 566 31.90 24.17 0.86
N ASP A 567 31.87 24.17 -0.47
CA ASP A 567 31.15 23.16 -1.26
C ASP A 567 31.64 21.74 -0.98
N ASN A 568 30.68 20.90 -0.59
CA ASN A 568 30.66 19.44 -0.75
C ASN A 568 31.87 18.62 -0.27
N PRO A 569 31.98 18.34 1.05
CA PRO A 569 32.96 17.41 1.61
C PRO A 569 32.63 15.91 1.39
N ASP A 570 31.57 15.55 0.65
CA ASP A 570 31.01 14.17 0.61
C ASP A 570 31.84 13.19 -0.26
N GLY A 571 33.14 13.43 -0.40
CA GLY A 571 34.05 12.60 -1.19
C GLY A 571 33.79 12.60 -2.70
N HIS A 572 32.79 13.33 -3.20
CA HIS A 572 32.47 13.40 -4.63
C HIS A 572 33.58 14.07 -5.45
N GLU A 573 34.22 15.14 -4.95
CA GLU A 573 35.41 15.71 -5.60
C GLU A 573 36.60 14.75 -5.56
N HIS A 574 36.82 14.05 -4.43
CA HIS A 574 37.87 13.02 -4.36
C HIS A 574 37.58 11.83 -5.27
N MET A 575 36.32 11.43 -5.45
CA MET A 575 35.91 10.40 -6.39
C MET A 575 36.09 10.90 -7.83
N GLY A 576 35.76 12.17 -8.12
CA GLY A 576 36.01 12.82 -9.40
C GLY A 576 37.50 12.94 -9.73
N ALA A 577 38.34 13.31 -8.75
CA ALA A 577 39.79 13.36 -8.88
C ALA A 577 40.39 11.95 -9.02
N THR A 578 39.89 10.95 -8.28
CA THR A 578 40.34 9.55 -8.40
C THR A 578 39.89 8.93 -9.72
N LEU A 579 38.69 9.27 -10.22
CA LEU A 579 38.26 8.90 -11.58
C LEU A 579 39.09 9.62 -12.64
N ALA A 580 39.39 10.91 -12.48
CA ALA A 580 40.21 11.66 -13.42
C ALA A 580 41.65 11.11 -13.45
N GLN A 581 42.21 10.77 -12.29
CA GLN A 581 43.52 10.15 -12.14
C GLN A 581 43.52 8.70 -12.66
N SER A 582 42.45 7.93 -12.46
CA SER A 582 42.27 6.60 -13.07
C SER A 582 42.06 6.69 -14.58
N ASN A 583 41.40 7.72 -15.08
CA ASN A 583 41.21 7.98 -16.52
C ASN A 583 42.53 8.41 -17.15
N ALA A 584 43.34 9.22 -16.46
CA ALA A 584 44.71 9.54 -16.84
C ALA A 584 45.63 8.30 -16.80
N LEU A 585 45.48 7.42 -15.78
CA LEU A 585 46.20 6.15 -15.70
C LEU A 585 45.75 5.17 -16.79
N MET A 586 44.47 5.16 -17.15
CA MET A 586 43.91 4.34 -18.23
C MET A 586 44.36 4.87 -19.60
N GLN A 587 44.43 6.19 -19.79
CA GLN A 587 45.06 6.83 -20.95
C GLN A 587 46.56 6.51 -21.02
N ALA A 588 47.30 6.60 -19.91
CA ALA A 588 48.71 6.24 -19.83
C ALA A 588 48.93 4.73 -20.10
N SER A 589 48.03 3.86 -19.63
CA SER A 589 48.07 2.42 -19.94
C SER A 589 47.71 2.17 -21.41
N GLY A 590 46.77 2.92 -21.98
CA GLY A 590 46.44 2.89 -23.41
C GLY A 590 47.62 3.35 -24.27
N GLN A 591 48.36 4.36 -23.81
CA GLN A 591 49.62 4.81 -24.42
C GLN A 591 50.75 3.78 -24.23
N ALA A 592 50.88 3.14 -23.07
CA ALA A 592 51.88 2.10 -22.83
C ALA A 592 51.59 0.81 -23.63
N VAL A 593 50.32 0.43 -23.76
CA VAL A 593 49.88 -0.67 -24.64
C VAL A 593 50.04 -0.28 -26.10
N ALA A 594 49.72 0.96 -26.50
CA ALA A 594 49.99 1.44 -27.85
C ALA A 594 51.51 1.48 -28.16
N ALA A 595 52.34 1.91 -27.20
CA ALA A 595 53.79 1.91 -27.32
C ALA A 595 54.37 0.50 -27.36
N THR A 596 53.86 -0.44 -26.56
CA THR A 596 54.26 -1.84 -26.58
C THR A 596 53.81 -2.53 -27.88
N LYS A 597 52.59 -2.21 -28.37
CA LYS A 597 52.07 -2.70 -29.65
C LYS A 597 52.82 -2.08 -30.84
N ALA A 598 53.29 -0.85 -30.73
CA ALA A 598 54.19 -0.20 -31.68
C ALA A 598 55.61 -0.78 -31.62
N LEU A 599 56.11 -1.14 -30.44
CA LEU A 599 57.41 -1.81 -30.24
C LEU A 599 57.40 -3.22 -30.83
N VAL A 600 56.35 -4.01 -30.54
CA VAL A 600 56.12 -5.33 -31.15
C VAL A 600 55.91 -5.20 -32.67
N GLY A 601 55.18 -4.18 -33.13
CA GLY A 601 55.04 -3.87 -34.56
C GLY A 601 56.35 -3.47 -35.23
N ALA A 602 57.23 -2.74 -34.55
CA ALA A 602 58.54 -2.33 -35.05
C ALA A 602 59.53 -3.51 -35.09
N MET A 603 59.50 -4.39 -34.08
CA MET A 603 60.27 -5.64 -34.06
C MET A 603 59.79 -6.59 -35.17
N ALA A 604 58.47 -6.76 -35.35
CA ALA A 604 57.90 -7.57 -36.42
C ALA A 604 58.16 -7.02 -37.84
N GLN A 605 58.44 -5.73 -37.99
CA GLN A 605 58.82 -5.10 -39.26
C GLN A 605 60.33 -5.00 -39.50
N GLY A 606 61.18 -5.51 -38.60
CA GLY A 606 62.64 -5.59 -38.80
C GLY A 606 63.34 -4.23 -39.03
N LYS A 607 62.74 -3.10 -38.62
CA LYS A 607 63.28 -1.76 -38.89
C LYS A 607 64.33 -1.37 -37.87
N ASN A 608 65.55 -1.85 -38.09
CA ASN A 608 66.72 -1.65 -37.24
C ASN A 608 67.27 -0.20 -37.21
N GLN A 609 66.51 0.81 -37.68
CA GLN A 609 66.93 2.22 -37.78
C GLN A 609 66.18 3.19 -36.85
N THR A 610 65.13 2.76 -36.14
CA THR A 610 64.41 3.64 -35.19
C THR A 610 64.98 3.57 -33.75
N LEU A 611 66.12 2.88 -33.55
CA LEU A 611 66.75 2.73 -32.24
C LEU A 611 67.62 3.94 -31.82
N MET A 612 68.10 4.75 -32.77
CA MET A 612 68.87 5.97 -32.46
C MET A 612 68.01 7.23 -32.24
N GLY A 613 66.72 7.21 -32.62
CA GLY A 613 65.79 8.32 -32.34
C GLY A 613 65.31 8.36 -30.87
N LEU A 614 65.36 7.23 -30.16
CA LEU A 614 64.82 7.12 -28.80
C LEU A 614 65.75 7.65 -27.69
N VAL A 615 67.00 8.02 -28.02
CA VAL A 615 67.99 8.50 -27.03
C VAL A 615 67.81 10.01 -26.71
N GLN A 616 67.09 10.77 -27.53
CA GLN A 616 66.85 12.21 -27.31
C GLN A 616 65.45 12.58 -26.77
N GLY A 617 64.54 11.62 -26.62
CA GLY A 617 63.18 11.89 -26.12
C GLY A 617 63.03 11.97 -24.59
N VAL A 618 64.06 11.62 -23.82
CA VAL A 618 63.96 11.37 -22.36
C VAL A 618 64.44 12.57 -21.50
N GLN A 619 64.88 13.68 -22.11
CA GLN A 619 65.39 14.87 -21.39
C GLN A 619 64.36 16.00 -21.17
N ALA A 620 63.07 15.71 -21.06
CA ALA A 620 62.02 16.71 -20.84
C ALA A 620 61.04 16.36 -19.70
N ALA A 621 61.56 15.92 -18.54
CA ALA A 621 60.82 15.88 -17.27
C ALA A 621 61.79 16.12 -16.09
N GLY A 622 62.02 17.39 -15.77
CA GLY A 622 62.84 17.78 -14.62
C GLY A 622 62.04 17.84 -13.32
N GLY A 623 62.65 17.40 -12.21
CA GLY A 623 62.09 17.42 -10.85
C GLY A 623 61.53 16.05 -10.42
N VAL A 624 61.87 15.49 -9.26
CA VAL A 624 62.63 16.04 -8.12
C VAL A 624 63.54 14.96 -7.54
N ALA A 625 64.78 15.33 -7.21
CA ALA A 625 65.67 14.51 -6.40
C ALA A 625 65.42 14.77 -4.91
N GLN A 626 65.07 13.73 -4.15
CA GLN A 626 65.38 13.61 -2.71
C GLN A 626 65.12 12.18 -2.20
N ALA A 627 65.82 11.80 -1.12
CA ALA A 627 65.69 10.55 -0.36
C ALA A 627 66.23 9.24 -0.98
N VAL A 628 67.48 9.27 -1.48
CA VAL A 628 68.39 8.11 -1.35
C VAL A 628 69.48 8.47 -0.32
N ALA A 629 69.26 8.14 0.96
CA ALA A 629 70.30 8.05 2.02
C ALA A 629 69.71 7.71 3.42
N ALA A 630 69.23 6.47 3.61
CA ALA A 630 69.05 5.87 4.94
C ALA A 630 68.95 4.33 4.78
N LEU A 631 70.05 3.69 4.45
CA LEU A 631 70.97 2.99 5.38
C LEU A 631 70.56 1.53 5.63
N ALA A 632 71.42 0.63 5.14
CA ALA A 632 71.39 -0.78 5.46
C ALA A 632 71.69 -1.04 6.95
N ALA A 633 71.02 -2.04 7.51
CA ALA A 633 71.49 -2.85 8.65
C ALA A 633 70.94 -4.27 8.44
N GLY A 634 71.80 -5.29 8.54
CA GLY A 634 71.47 -6.67 8.11
C GLY A 634 70.94 -7.57 9.23
N GLY A 635 70.60 -8.82 8.86
CA GLY A 635 70.30 -9.89 9.81
C GLY A 635 69.45 -11.03 9.24
N THR A 636 70.04 -12.23 9.14
CA THR A 636 69.37 -13.54 9.00
C THR A 636 69.74 -14.40 10.23
N PRO A 637 69.22 -15.64 10.46
CA PRO A 637 68.17 -16.40 9.77
C PRO A 637 67.08 -17.01 10.70
N GLU A 638 66.22 -17.83 10.08
CA GLU A 638 65.24 -18.82 10.57
C GLU A 638 65.36 -19.43 12.00
N ALA A 639 64.21 -19.72 12.62
CA ALA A 639 63.78 -21.08 13.03
C ALA A 639 62.42 -21.07 13.78
N GLY A 640 61.60 -22.13 13.63
CA GLY A 640 60.47 -22.42 14.55
C GLY A 640 59.15 -22.82 13.88
N VAL A 641 58.96 -24.12 13.64
CA VAL A 641 57.66 -24.73 13.32
C VAL A 641 57.18 -25.55 14.52
N SER A 642 55.94 -25.34 14.98
CA SER A 642 55.10 -26.44 15.52
C SER A 642 53.64 -26.02 15.78
N ASP A 643 52.76 -26.87 15.26
CA ASP A 643 51.52 -27.38 15.85
C ASP A 643 50.25 -26.53 16.01
N ASN A 644 49.31 -26.94 15.16
CA ASN A 644 47.89 -26.66 15.08
C ASN A 644 47.10 -27.25 16.28
N PRO A 645 46.14 -26.50 16.82
CA PRO A 645 44.83 -27.10 17.04
C PRO A 645 43.68 -26.22 16.53
N ASP A 646 42.90 -26.79 15.61
CA ASP A 646 41.56 -26.40 15.12
C ASP A 646 41.22 -24.88 15.08
N PRO A 647 41.46 -24.19 13.94
CA PRO A 647 41.26 -22.74 13.83
C PRO A 647 39.79 -22.28 13.79
N ALA A 648 38.82 -23.18 13.56
CA ALA A 648 37.45 -22.78 13.22
C ALA A 648 36.69 -22.00 14.31
N MET A 649 37.05 -22.20 15.59
CA MET A 649 36.46 -21.50 16.73
C MET A 649 37.32 -20.33 17.24
N ALA A 650 38.64 -20.44 17.14
CA ALA A 650 39.56 -19.38 17.57
C ALA A 650 39.46 -18.15 16.67
N ASP A 651 39.42 -18.33 15.34
CA ASP A 651 39.33 -17.23 14.38
C ASP A 651 38.02 -16.43 14.55
N ALA A 652 36.92 -17.10 14.90
CA ALA A 652 35.64 -16.44 15.17
C ALA A 652 35.70 -15.55 16.43
N GLN A 653 36.31 -16.04 17.52
CA GLN A 653 36.51 -15.27 18.74
C GLN A 653 37.50 -14.11 18.52
N GLN A 654 38.58 -14.37 17.78
CA GLN A 654 39.65 -13.41 17.53
C GLN A 654 39.19 -12.31 16.56
N MET A 655 38.36 -12.63 15.55
CA MET A 655 37.66 -11.65 14.71
C MET A 655 36.66 -10.81 15.52
N LEU A 656 35.98 -11.40 16.52
CA LEU A 656 35.09 -10.64 17.42
C LEU A 656 35.89 -9.62 18.25
N ASP A 657 37.02 -10.01 18.83
CA ASP A 657 37.88 -9.10 19.61
C ASP A 657 38.69 -8.13 18.75
N LEU A 658 39.04 -8.49 17.51
CA LEU A 658 39.56 -7.57 16.50
C LEU A 658 38.52 -6.53 16.11
N SER A 659 37.25 -6.92 15.89
CA SER A 659 36.16 -5.97 15.57
C SER A 659 35.94 -4.92 16.67
N ARG A 660 36.23 -5.28 17.93
CA ARG A 660 36.20 -4.38 19.09
C ARG A 660 37.44 -3.48 19.22
N LYS A 661 38.48 -3.72 18.42
CA LYS A 661 39.79 -3.04 18.45
C LYS A 661 40.15 -2.38 17.10
N ILE A 662 39.20 -2.25 16.16
CA ILE A 662 39.38 -1.48 14.94
C ILE A 662 39.45 0.01 15.33
N ASP A 663 40.67 0.51 15.54
CA ASP A 663 40.99 1.91 15.84
C ASP A 663 41.11 2.78 14.58
N LYS A 664 41.06 2.16 13.39
CA LYS A 664 41.23 2.80 12.09
C LYS A 664 40.09 2.46 11.13
N PRO A 665 39.65 3.41 10.29
CA PRO A 665 38.57 3.18 9.33
C PRO A 665 38.89 2.04 8.33
N VAL A 666 38.12 0.95 8.37
CA VAL A 666 38.26 -0.22 7.49
C VAL A 666 36.89 -0.64 6.95
N VAL A 667 36.82 -0.94 5.64
CA VAL A 667 35.70 -1.66 5.03
C VAL A 667 36.13 -3.11 4.82
N SER A 668 35.41 -4.06 5.42
CA SER A 668 35.67 -5.49 5.27
C SER A 668 34.40 -6.19 4.77
N ILE A 669 34.54 -7.01 3.73
CA ILE A 669 33.48 -7.86 3.21
C ILE A 669 33.89 -9.30 3.53
N VAL A 670 33.03 -10.03 4.26
CA VAL A 670 33.25 -11.42 4.67
C VAL A 670 32.05 -12.25 4.22
N SER A 671 32.31 -13.42 3.64
CA SER A 671 31.26 -14.35 3.18
C SER A 671 31.80 -15.79 3.28
N PRO A 672 31.06 -16.72 3.90
CA PRO A 672 31.51 -18.11 4.06
C PRO A 672 31.44 -18.92 2.75
N GLU A 673 30.52 -18.60 1.85
CA GLU A 673 30.32 -19.33 0.58
C GLU A 673 30.94 -18.62 -0.64
N GLY A 674 31.70 -17.56 -0.41
CA GLY A 674 32.45 -16.82 -1.44
C GLY A 674 31.89 -15.44 -1.77
N GLN A 675 32.63 -14.71 -2.60
CA GLN A 675 32.33 -13.34 -3.03
C GLN A 675 32.61 -13.22 -4.53
N THR A 676 31.76 -12.49 -5.25
CA THR A 676 31.91 -12.30 -6.69
C THR A 676 31.69 -10.84 -7.05
N MET A 677 32.63 -10.25 -7.79
CA MET A 677 32.49 -8.92 -8.37
C MET A 677 32.32 -9.08 -9.89
N ILE A 678 31.16 -8.70 -10.41
CA ILE A 678 30.83 -8.75 -11.85
C ILE A 678 30.52 -7.33 -12.30
N SER A 679 31.10 -6.92 -13.43
CA SER A 679 30.81 -5.63 -14.04
C SER A 679 31.05 -5.68 -15.55
N PRO A 680 30.15 -5.16 -16.40
CA PRO A 680 30.37 -5.02 -17.85
C PRO A 680 31.34 -3.87 -18.20
N LYS A 681 31.79 -3.10 -17.20
CA LYS A 681 32.84 -2.07 -17.30
C LYS A 681 34.03 -2.44 -16.41
N PRO A 682 35.24 -1.88 -16.64
CA PRO A 682 36.42 -2.21 -15.82
C PRO A 682 36.16 -2.06 -14.32
N ILE A 683 36.47 -3.12 -13.57
CA ILE A 683 36.57 -3.05 -12.11
C ILE A 683 37.96 -2.49 -11.79
N VAL A 684 38.01 -1.28 -11.26
CA VAL A 684 39.26 -0.62 -10.87
C VAL A 684 39.45 -0.79 -9.37
N VAL A 685 40.42 -1.63 -8.98
CA VAL A 685 40.91 -1.70 -7.60
C VAL A 685 42.20 -0.89 -7.54
N SER A 686 42.16 0.23 -6.83
CA SER A 686 43.32 1.12 -6.63
C SER A 686 43.61 1.27 -5.15
N SER A 687 44.89 1.32 -4.80
CA SER A 687 45.38 1.54 -3.44
C SER A 687 46.60 2.45 -3.51
N GLY A 688 46.68 3.45 -2.64
CA GLY A 688 47.85 4.34 -2.55
C GLY A 688 49.11 3.68 -1.97
N GLN A 689 49.03 2.41 -1.56
CA GLN A 689 50.16 1.64 -1.02
C GLN A 689 50.26 0.25 -1.65
N SER A 690 49.26 -0.61 -1.41
CA SER A 690 49.29 -2.01 -1.83
C SER A 690 47.89 -2.59 -2.02
N VAL A 691 47.72 -3.47 -3.01
CA VAL A 691 46.56 -4.36 -3.17
C VAL A 691 47.06 -5.79 -2.96
N SER A 692 46.39 -6.56 -2.11
CA SER A 692 46.73 -7.96 -1.85
C SER A 692 45.54 -8.87 -2.15
N VAL A 693 45.78 -9.95 -2.88
CA VAL A 693 44.79 -10.99 -3.20
C VAL A 693 45.38 -12.32 -2.75
N ARG A 694 44.64 -13.09 -1.95
CA ARG A 694 45.09 -14.36 -1.36
C ARG A 694 44.00 -15.41 -1.51
N ALA A 695 44.37 -16.59 -1.99
CA ALA A 695 43.56 -17.80 -1.93
C ALA A 695 44.31 -18.87 -1.11
N THR A 696 43.60 -19.72 -0.38
CA THR A 696 44.17 -20.85 0.39
C THR A 696 44.34 -22.12 -0.44
N SER A 697 43.76 -22.16 -1.65
CA SER A 697 43.93 -23.22 -2.64
C SER A 697 44.36 -22.59 -3.98
N ALA A 698 43.72 -22.93 -5.11
CA ALA A 698 44.06 -22.32 -6.39
C ALA A 698 43.55 -20.86 -6.50
N MET A 699 44.43 -19.95 -6.95
CA MET A 699 44.02 -18.66 -7.49
C MET A 699 44.04 -18.75 -9.02
N THR A 700 42.86 -18.86 -9.64
CA THR A 700 42.73 -18.94 -11.10
C THR A 700 42.43 -17.57 -11.68
N LEU A 701 43.42 -16.94 -12.33
CA LEU A 701 43.22 -15.73 -13.13
C LEU A 701 42.98 -16.11 -14.60
N THR A 702 41.71 -16.09 -15.02
CA THR A 702 41.34 -16.30 -16.42
C THR A 702 40.97 -14.97 -17.07
N THR A 703 41.63 -14.63 -18.17
CA THR A 703 41.32 -13.47 -19.01
C THR A 703 40.99 -13.96 -20.42
N GLY A 704 39.92 -13.42 -21.01
CA GLY A 704 39.53 -13.76 -22.39
C GLY A 704 40.36 -13.05 -23.45
N ALA A 705 41.27 -12.15 -23.08
CA ALA A 705 42.02 -11.31 -24.03
C ALA A 705 43.51 -11.14 -23.67
N GLN A 706 43.82 -10.56 -22.51
CA GLN A 706 45.20 -10.25 -22.12
C GLN A 706 45.34 -10.13 -20.60
N LEU A 707 46.50 -10.55 -20.06
CA LEU A 707 46.95 -10.27 -18.71
C LEU A 707 48.16 -9.34 -18.82
N THR A 708 48.07 -8.13 -18.26
CA THR A 708 49.13 -7.11 -18.35
C THR A 708 49.60 -6.74 -16.95
N GLN A 709 50.88 -6.98 -16.66
CA GLN A 709 51.56 -6.53 -15.45
C GLN A 709 52.46 -5.34 -15.82
N LEU A 710 52.23 -4.16 -15.23
CA LEU A 710 53.13 -3.01 -15.35
C LEU A 710 53.74 -2.72 -13.97
N VAL A 711 55.07 -2.64 -13.89
CA VAL A 711 55.76 -2.29 -12.65
C VAL A 711 56.88 -1.28 -12.94
N THR A 712 56.71 -0.04 -12.48
CA THR A 712 57.60 1.09 -12.79
C THR A 712 58.95 1.02 -12.06
N GLY A 713 59.04 0.24 -10.97
CA GLY A 713 60.24 0.09 -10.13
C GLY A 713 61.00 -1.24 -10.32
N GLY A 714 60.68 -2.02 -11.34
CA GLY A 714 61.24 -3.36 -11.58
C GLY A 714 60.16 -4.44 -11.54
N MET A 715 60.14 -5.32 -12.53
CA MET A 715 59.10 -6.35 -12.70
C MET A 715 59.63 -7.72 -12.33
N LEU A 716 58.99 -8.39 -11.37
CA LEU A 716 59.23 -9.79 -11.03
C LEU A 716 58.10 -10.65 -11.62
N THR A 717 58.40 -11.44 -12.65
CA THR A 717 57.45 -12.38 -13.25
C THR A 717 57.99 -13.80 -13.12
N GLN A 718 57.21 -14.70 -12.52
CA GLN A 718 57.56 -16.11 -12.38
C GLN A 718 56.49 -16.98 -13.05
N VAL A 719 56.94 -17.99 -13.80
CA VAL A 719 56.09 -18.96 -14.51
C VAL A 719 56.76 -20.34 -14.40
N SER A 720 55.96 -21.37 -14.19
CA SER A 720 56.29 -22.78 -14.44
C SER A 720 55.06 -23.41 -15.10
N GLU A 721 55.13 -24.23 -16.14
CA GLU A 721 56.24 -25.10 -16.57
C GLU A 721 56.50 -25.00 -18.10
N GLY A 722 56.14 -23.87 -18.72
CA GLY A 722 56.19 -23.66 -20.19
C GLY A 722 57.28 -22.72 -20.71
N GLY A 723 58.16 -22.21 -19.84
CA GLY A 723 59.20 -21.23 -20.19
C GLY A 723 58.93 -19.83 -19.63
N GLN A 724 60.01 -19.07 -19.46
CA GLN A 724 60.09 -17.85 -18.64
C GLN A 724 60.97 -16.83 -19.37
N VAL A 725 60.59 -15.54 -19.31
CA VAL A 725 61.41 -14.43 -19.79
C VAL A 725 61.55 -13.40 -18.68
N ASN A 726 62.77 -13.22 -18.18
CA ASN A 726 63.11 -12.22 -17.18
C ASN A 726 63.81 -11.05 -17.88
N VAL A 727 63.56 -9.81 -17.45
CA VAL A 727 64.31 -8.64 -17.92
C VAL A 727 64.59 -7.74 -16.71
N VAL A 728 65.87 -7.48 -16.45
CA VAL A 728 66.32 -6.68 -15.31
C VAL A 728 66.97 -5.41 -15.84
N SER A 729 66.53 -4.24 -15.37
CA SER A 729 67.10 -2.94 -15.76
C SER A 729 68.47 -2.66 -15.14
N GLY A 730 68.92 -3.53 -14.23
CA GLY A 730 70.30 -3.65 -13.75
C GLY A 730 70.44 -4.92 -12.88
N GLY A 731 71.18 -5.91 -13.36
CA GLY A 731 71.30 -7.25 -12.75
C GLY A 731 71.14 -8.38 -13.78
N ASP A 732 71.29 -9.63 -13.34
CA ASP A 732 71.42 -10.80 -14.23
C ASP A 732 70.11 -11.57 -14.49
N ILE A 733 70.12 -12.41 -15.53
CA ILE A 733 69.04 -13.35 -15.91
C ILE A 733 69.60 -14.78 -15.93
N VAL A 734 68.97 -15.72 -15.20
CA VAL A 734 69.41 -17.13 -15.15
C VAL A 734 68.22 -18.07 -15.40
N SER A 735 68.40 -19.05 -16.29
CA SER A 735 67.47 -20.14 -16.59
C SER A 735 68.21 -21.48 -16.54
N HIS A 736 67.70 -22.46 -15.78
CA HIS A 736 68.44 -23.69 -15.41
C HIS A 736 67.51 -24.91 -15.29
N ALA A 737 67.94 -26.08 -15.74
CA ALA A 737 67.23 -27.36 -15.59
C ALA A 737 68.20 -28.43 -15.04
N SER A 738 67.77 -29.13 -14.00
CA SER A 738 68.65 -29.88 -13.09
C SER A 738 68.63 -31.40 -13.28
N ALA A 739 67.65 -31.90 -14.03
CA ALA A 739 67.52 -33.29 -14.46
C ALA A 739 66.80 -33.33 -15.81
N GLY A 740 67.16 -34.29 -16.67
CA GLY A 740 66.97 -34.14 -18.12
C GLY A 740 68.02 -33.18 -18.71
N ALA A 741 67.87 -32.84 -19.99
CA ALA A 741 68.65 -31.76 -20.59
C ALA A 741 67.94 -30.42 -20.39
N VAL A 742 68.71 -29.34 -20.18
CA VAL A 742 68.23 -27.99 -20.55
C VAL A 742 68.07 -28.00 -22.06
N ASN A 743 66.86 -28.32 -22.53
CA ASN A 743 66.55 -28.35 -23.94
C ASN A 743 66.38 -26.92 -24.45
N LEU A 744 67.50 -26.24 -24.73
CA LEU A 744 67.57 -25.16 -25.72
C LEU A 744 67.42 -25.76 -27.14
N VAL A 745 66.37 -26.56 -27.32
CA VAL A 745 66.01 -27.17 -28.59
C VAL A 745 65.31 -26.11 -29.41
N SER A 746 66.10 -25.40 -30.19
CA SER A 746 65.58 -24.65 -31.32
C SER A 746 65.34 -25.60 -32.48
N LYS A 747 64.25 -25.38 -33.22
CA LYS A 747 64.02 -26.06 -34.51
C LYS A 747 64.82 -25.42 -35.66
N THR A 748 65.57 -24.37 -35.33
CA THR A 748 66.34 -23.48 -36.19
C THR A 748 67.64 -23.13 -35.45
N ASP A 749 67.82 -21.87 -35.02
CA ASP A 749 69.05 -21.41 -34.37
C ASP A 749 68.94 -21.39 -32.83
N ALA A 750 69.98 -21.82 -32.14
CA ALA A 750 70.20 -21.60 -30.71
C ALA A 750 71.60 -21.01 -30.52
N SER A 751 71.72 -19.93 -29.74
CA SER A 751 72.98 -19.19 -29.59
C SER A 751 73.29 -18.85 -28.13
N ILE A 752 74.60 -18.75 -27.83
CA ILE A 752 75.12 -18.25 -26.56
C ILE A 752 76.12 -17.15 -26.92
N THR A 753 75.73 -15.89 -26.67
CA THR A 753 76.49 -14.71 -27.12
C THR A 753 76.79 -13.79 -25.94
N SER A 754 78.06 -13.51 -25.71
CA SER A 754 78.52 -12.35 -24.91
C SER A 754 78.87 -11.21 -25.87
N THR A 755 78.51 -9.98 -25.51
CA THR A 755 78.65 -8.79 -26.38
C THR A 755 79.85 -7.89 -26.04
N ASP A 756 80.54 -8.14 -24.93
CA ASP A 756 81.64 -7.30 -24.43
C ASP A 756 82.83 -8.12 -23.89
N SER A 757 82.54 -9.16 -23.10
CA SER A 757 83.55 -10.05 -22.47
C SER A 757 83.42 -11.52 -22.95
N ASN A 758 83.95 -12.49 -22.21
CA ASN A 758 84.06 -13.90 -22.66
C ASN A 758 82.76 -14.72 -22.53
N ALA A 759 82.62 -15.75 -23.36
CA ALA A 759 81.67 -16.85 -23.19
C ALA A 759 82.43 -18.17 -22.96
N HIS A 760 82.00 -18.98 -21.98
CA HIS A 760 82.69 -20.22 -21.58
C HIS A 760 81.77 -21.44 -21.66
N ILE A 761 82.31 -22.55 -22.19
CA ILE A 761 81.70 -23.89 -22.13
C ILE A 761 82.74 -24.83 -21.51
N THR A 762 82.37 -25.60 -20.48
CA THR A 762 83.33 -26.41 -19.71
C THR A 762 82.70 -27.75 -19.33
N GLY A 763 83.43 -28.86 -19.54
CA GLY A 763 82.96 -30.21 -19.23
C GLY A 763 84.05 -31.06 -18.55
N ARG A 764 83.65 -31.87 -17.56
CA ARG A 764 84.58 -32.57 -16.65
C ARG A 764 85.07 -33.93 -17.16
N LYS A 765 84.35 -34.55 -18.11
CA LYS A 765 84.73 -35.82 -18.78
C LYS A 765 85.00 -35.60 -20.27
N SER A 766 84.09 -34.92 -20.95
CA SER A 766 84.20 -34.53 -22.35
C SER A 766 83.29 -33.33 -22.63
N VAL A 767 83.54 -32.67 -23.76
CA VAL A 767 82.65 -31.72 -24.46
C VAL A 767 82.70 -32.13 -25.93
N VAL A 768 81.57 -32.12 -26.62
CA VAL A 768 81.46 -32.52 -28.05
C VAL A 768 80.75 -31.41 -28.80
N ILE A 769 81.30 -31.02 -29.95
CA ILE A 769 80.76 -30.01 -30.86
C ILE A 769 80.73 -30.67 -32.25
N GLN A 770 79.57 -30.68 -32.89
CA GLN A 770 79.32 -31.41 -34.14
C GLN A 770 78.22 -30.70 -34.94
N ALA A 771 78.37 -30.71 -36.27
CA ALA A 771 77.30 -30.42 -37.22
C ALA A 771 76.94 -31.72 -37.97
N ALA A 772 75.69 -31.84 -38.44
CA ALA A 772 75.19 -33.06 -39.08
C ALA A 772 75.34 -33.03 -40.61
N ASP A 773 74.97 -31.91 -41.25
CA ASP A 773 74.88 -31.81 -42.71
C ASP A 773 75.89 -30.83 -43.36
N GLN A 774 76.55 -29.97 -42.56
CA GLN A 774 77.53 -28.97 -43.01
C GLN A 774 78.68 -28.80 -41.99
N ASP A 775 79.53 -27.79 -42.17
CA ASP A 775 80.82 -27.62 -41.47
C ASP A 775 80.71 -27.10 -40.02
N VAL A 776 81.70 -27.47 -39.19
CA VAL A 776 81.95 -26.85 -37.87
C VAL A 776 83.06 -25.81 -38.01
N PHE A 777 82.70 -24.53 -37.97
CA PHE A 777 83.66 -23.42 -38.01
C PHE A 777 84.17 -23.04 -36.61
N VAL A 778 85.49 -23.12 -36.40
CA VAL A 778 86.17 -22.49 -35.26
C VAL A 778 87.05 -21.37 -35.81
N THR A 779 86.69 -20.12 -35.53
CA THR A 779 87.42 -18.94 -36.02
C THR A 779 87.92 -18.09 -34.86
N GLY A 780 89.13 -17.52 -35.02
CA GLY A 780 89.75 -16.65 -34.04
C GLY A 780 90.70 -15.68 -34.73
N LYS A 781 90.64 -14.39 -34.36
CA LYS A 781 91.36 -13.32 -35.08
C LYS A 781 92.88 -13.30 -34.82
N THR A 782 93.34 -13.87 -33.70
CA THR A 782 94.74 -13.81 -33.24
C THR A 782 95.39 -15.17 -33.07
N SER A 783 94.70 -16.12 -32.43
CA SER A 783 95.17 -17.51 -32.28
C SER A 783 94.05 -18.47 -31.90
N ILE A 784 94.23 -19.76 -32.16
CA ILE A 784 93.41 -20.87 -31.66
C ILE A 784 94.33 -21.85 -30.94
N SER A 785 94.04 -22.19 -29.68
CA SER A 785 94.89 -23.04 -28.83
C SER A 785 94.13 -24.24 -28.29
N LEU A 786 94.63 -25.45 -28.55
CA LEU A 786 94.17 -26.72 -27.98
C LEU A 786 95.22 -27.22 -27.01
N ILE A 787 94.90 -27.37 -25.71
CA ILE A 787 95.89 -27.68 -24.67
C ILE A 787 95.43 -28.89 -23.84
N CYS A 788 96.32 -29.87 -23.64
CA CYS A 788 96.10 -31.03 -22.79
C CYS A 788 97.37 -31.33 -21.96
N GLY A 789 97.33 -30.99 -20.67
CA GLY A 789 98.48 -31.13 -19.78
C GLY A 789 99.68 -30.31 -20.24
N LYS A 790 100.83 -30.95 -20.47
CA LYS A 790 102.04 -30.32 -21.03
C LYS A 790 102.14 -30.39 -22.56
N SER A 791 101.04 -30.73 -23.25
CA SER A 791 100.97 -30.79 -24.71
C SER A 791 99.99 -29.74 -25.24
N SER A 792 100.29 -29.13 -26.39
CA SER A 792 99.44 -28.11 -27.02
C SER A 792 99.55 -28.11 -28.54
N ILE A 793 98.45 -27.82 -29.24
CA ILE A 793 98.44 -27.41 -30.65
C ILE A 793 97.94 -25.97 -30.71
N VAL A 794 98.75 -25.05 -31.24
CA VAL A 794 98.40 -23.63 -31.37
C VAL A 794 98.50 -23.21 -32.82
N LEU A 795 97.38 -22.79 -33.41
CA LEU A 795 97.34 -22.10 -34.69
C LEU A 795 97.41 -20.60 -34.45
N LEU A 796 98.33 -19.91 -35.13
CA LEU A 796 98.49 -18.46 -35.07
C LEU A 796 97.89 -17.81 -36.33
N ALA A 797 97.48 -16.55 -36.21
CA ALA A 797 96.90 -15.80 -37.33
C ALA A 797 97.86 -15.56 -38.52
N ASP A 798 99.16 -15.84 -38.35
CA ASP A 798 100.16 -15.82 -39.42
C ASP A 798 100.26 -17.15 -40.21
N GLY A 799 99.46 -18.16 -39.85
CA GLY A 799 99.44 -19.49 -40.48
C GLY A 799 100.34 -20.53 -39.80
N THR A 800 101.10 -20.16 -38.77
CA THR A 800 101.98 -21.09 -38.05
C THR A 800 101.18 -22.06 -37.17
N VAL A 801 101.54 -23.35 -37.18
CA VAL A 801 100.96 -24.38 -36.30
C VAL A 801 102.02 -24.95 -35.37
N ASN A 802 101.96 -24.59 -34.09
CA ASN A 802 102.90 -25.04 -33.05
C ASN A 802 102.34 -26.27 -32.31
N ILE A 803 102.94 -27.44 -32.54
CA ILE A 803 102.61 -28.69 -31.85
C ILE A 803 103.70 -28.99 -30.80
N ASN A 804 103.37 -28.81 -29.53
CA ASN A 804 104.25 -29.06 -28.39
C ASN A 804 103.77 -30.28 -27.59
N GLY A 805 104.69 -31.05 -27.01
CA GLY A 805 104.36 -32.15 -26.09
C GLY A 805 105.58 -32.82 -25.49
N VAL A 806 105.43 -33.40 -24.29
CA VAL A 806 106.56 -34.00 -23.54
C VAL A 806 106.81 -35.46 -23.91
N LYS A 807 105.79 -36.14 -24.43
CA LYS A 807 105.84 -37.44 -25.13
C LYS A 807 104.73 -37.47 -26.16
N GLY A 808 105.00 -37.95 -27.37
CA GLY A 808 104.00 -38.05 -28.44
C GLY A 808 104.42 -39.04 -29.51
N LEU A 809 103.45 -39.80 -30.02
CA LEU A 809 103.55 -40.62 -31.22
C LEU A 809 102.54 -40.04 -32.20
N VAL A 810 102.99 -39.54 -33.34
CA VAL A 810 102.11 -39.10 -34.43
C VAL A 810 102.10 -40.22 -35.46
N ASN A 811 100.99 -40.95 -35.51
CA ASN A 811 100.87 -42.16 -36.32
C ASN A 811 99.82 -41.91 -37.40
N PHE A 812 100.25 -41.81 -38.66
CA PHE A 812 99.36 -41.57 -39.80
C PHE A 812 98.98 -42.90 -40.44
N THR A 813 97.67 -43.15 -40.57
CA THR A 813 97.13 -44.35 -41.25
C THR A 813 96.78 -44.09 -42.71
N GLY A 814 97.21 -42.94 -43.25
CA GLY A 814 97.07 -42.48 -44.63
C GLY A 814 98.07 -41.33 -44.87
N GLU A 815 98.14 -40.80 -46.10
CA GLU A 815 99.20 -39.83 -46.46
C GLU A 815 99.09 -38.49 -45.71
N LEU A 816 100.19 -38.06 -45.10
CA LEU A 816 100.39 -36.69 -44.65
C LEU A 816 100.80 -35.82 -45.86
N ASP A 817 99.84 -35.16 -46.52
CA ASP A 817 100.16 -34.14 -47.54
C ASP A 817 100.70 -32.87 -46.84
N GLN A 818 101.99 -32.60 -47.04
CA GLN A 818 102.63 -31.38 -46.56
C GLN A 818 102.66 -30.32 -47.66
N ARG A 819 102.02 -29.17 -47.39
CA ARG A 819 102.18 -27.95 -48.21
C ARG A 819 102.86 -26.84 -47.42
N GLY A 820 104.20 -26.84 -47.45
CA GLY A 820 105.07 -25.89 -46.73
C GLY A 820 106.52 -26.36 -46.64
N SER A 821 107.36 -25.66 -45.88
CA SER A 821 108.78 -26.03 -45.66
C SER A 821 108.94 -27.24 -44.71
N LYS A 822 109.80 -28.21 -45.05
CA LYS A 822 110.07 -29.52 -44.39
C LYS A 822 109.47 -29.75 -42.98
N ILE A 823 108.49 -30.65 -42.90
CA ILE A 823 108.13 -31.39 -41.69
C ILE A 823 109.13 -32.57 -41.55
N PHE A 824 109.57 -32.85 -40.32
CA PHE A 824 110.55 -33.90 -40.04
C PHE A 824 109.88 -35.15 -39.44
N LEU A 825 109.16 -35.93 -40.27
CA LEU A 825 108.49 -37.21 -39.94
C LEU A 825 108.41 -38.13 -41.19
N ASN A 826 108.18 -39.45 -41.03
CA ASN A 826 108.30 -40.50 -42.07
C ASN A 826 107.06 -41.44 -42.09
N CYS A 827 106.67 -42.17 -43.16
CA CYS A 827 107.09 -42.20 -44.58
C CYS A 827 106.06 -42.95 -45.49
N ASP A 828 106.15 -42.68 -46.78
CA ASP A 828 105.88 -43.50 -48.01
C ASP A 828 104.53 -44.25 -48.29
N ALA A 829 103.80 -43.74 -49.32
CA ALA A 829 103.21 -44.42 -50.52
C ALA A 829 101.67 -44.79 -50.65
N PRO A 830 101.08 -44.91 -51.90
CA PRO A 830 99.83 -44.21 -52.34
C PRO A 830 98.73 -45.01 -53.16
N ILE A 831 97.72 -44.30 -53.75
CA ILE A 831 96.92 -44.55 -55.03
C ILE A 831 95.35 -44.66 -54.93
N GLY A 832 94.58 -43.94 -55.82
CA GLY A 832 93.42 -44.55 -56.56
C GLY A 832 92.03 -43.84 -56.77
N SER A 833 91.82 -43.19 -57.93
CA SER A 833 90.61 -43.10 -58.83
C SER A 833 89.12 -42.83 -58.40
N GLU A 834 88.41 -42.05 -59.25
CA GLU A 834 86.93 -41.82 -59.38
C GLU A 834 86.20 -42.97 -60.17
N PRO A 835 84.93 -42.90 -60.71
CA PRO A 835 83.80 -41.91 -60.62
C PRO A 835 82.34 -42.51 -60.55
N GLU A 836 81.33 -41.66 -60.84
CA GLU A 836 80.04 -41.90 -61.57
C GLU A 836 78.68 -42.34 -60.93
N GLU A 837 77.67 -41.49 -61.20
CA GLU A 837 76.25 -41.65 -61.63
C GLU A 837 75.21 -42.70 -61.09
N ALA A 838 73.94 -42.24 -61.04
CA ALA A 838 72.76 -42.79 -61.77
C ALA A 838 71.43 -43.08 -60.98
N VAL A 839 70.44 -42.19 -61.20
CA VAL A 839 69.01 -42.37 -61.61
C VAL A 839 68.03 -43.45 -61.03
N VAL A 840 66.73 -43.10 -61.16
CA VAL A 840 65.47 -43.87 -61.40
C VAL A 840 64.43 -44.12 -60.27
N GLU A 841 63.18 -43.97 -60.74
CA GLU A 841 61.82 -43.99 -60.18
C GLU A 841 61.35 -45.32 -59.55
N ASP A 842 60.21 -45.32 -58.84
CA ASP A 842 58.93 -45.84 -59.40
C ASP A 842 57.71 -45.50 -58.48
N GLY A 843 56.46 -45.74 -58.92
CA GLY A 843 55.27 -45.27 -58.16
C GLY A 843 53.94 -46.06 -58.25
N VAL A 844 52.85 -45.36 -57.84
CA VAL A 844 51.40 -45.68 -58.02
C VAL A 844 50.82 -46.95 -57.29
N PRO A 845 49.48 -47.21 -57.28
CA PRO A 845 48.38 -46.55 -56.54
C PRO A 845 47.58 -47.50 -55.58
N VAL A 846 46.45 -47.02 -55.00
CA VAL A 846 45.08 -47.64 -55.00
C VAL A 846 44.24 -47.29 -53.72
N ALA A 847 42.93 -47.08 -53.90
CA ALA A 847 41.86 -46.89 -52.86
C ALA A 847 40.92 -48.13 -52.83
N PRO A 848 39.85 -48.32 -51.99
CA PRO A 848 39.12 -47.33 -51.15
C PRO A 848 38.52 -47.88 -49.80
N ALA A 849 37.59 -47.09 -49.22
CA ALA A 849 36.37 -47.49 -48.46
C ALA A 849 36.40 -47.99 -46.98
N ALA A 850 35.71 -47.18 -46.15
CA ALA A 850 34.65 -47.53 -45.18
C ALA A 850 34.93 -48.15 -43.76
N ALA A 851 34.32 -47.47 -42.77
CA ALA A 851 33.60 -47.99 -41.58
C ALA A 851 34.30 -48.22 -40.21
N ALA A 852 33.83 -47.43 -39.23
CA ALA A 852 33.32 -47.83 -37.90
C ALA A 852 34.19 -47.81 -36.60
N THR A 853 33.76 -46.91 -35.68
CA THR A 853 33.52 -47.07 -34.22
C THR A 853 34.65 -47.13 -33.17
N SER A 854 34.75 -46.08 -32.34
CA SER A 854 34.29 -46.00 -30.91
C SER A 854 34.68 -44.61 -30.33
N ALA A 855 33.76 -43.72 -29.90
CA ALA A 855 32.91 -43.69 -28.68
C ALA A 855 33.71 -43.44 -27.37
N GLY A 856 33.37 -42.48 -26.49
CA GLY A 856 32.25 -41.51 -26.41
C GLY A 856 32.66 -40.22 -25.64
N ALA A 857 31.77 -39.33 -25.18
CA ALA A 857 30.31 -39.40 -25.01
C ALA A 857 29.59 -38.09 -25.40
N SER A 858 28.26 -38.14 -25.58
CA SER A 858 27.44 -37.03 -26.12
C SER A 858 26.35 -36.53 -25.17
N GLU A 859 26.22 -35.20 -25.01
CA GLU A 859 25.13 -34.53 -24.27
C GLU A 859 23.99 -34.03 -25.19
N HIS A 860 23.33 -34.93 -25.93
CA HIS A 860 22.12 -34.59 -26.69
C HIS A 860 21.00 -35.61 -26.47
N ALA A 861 20.55 -35.74 -25.22
CA ALA A 861 19.27 -36.37 -24.90
C ALA A 861 18.14 -35.33 -25.00
N VAL A 862 17.14 -35.58 -25.85
CA VAL A 862 15.87 -34.84 -25.82
C VAL A 862 15.11 -35.25 -24.55
N PRO A 863 14.53 -34.32 -23.77
CA PRO A 863 13.81 -34.67 -22.55
C PRO A 863 12.61 -35.59 -22.81
N ALA A 864 12.26 -36.39 -21.80
CA ALA A 864 11.16 -37.36 -21.87
C ALA A 864 9.82 -36.77 -22.32
N ALA A 865 8.99 -37.64 -22.89
CA ALA A 865 7.72 -37.33 -23.55
C ALA A 865 6.86 -36.28 -22.81
N ALA A 866 6.25 -35.39 -23.59
CA ALA A 866 5.43 -34.31 -23.08
C ALA A 866 4.20 -34.85 -22.30
N PRO A 867 3.78 -34.19 -21.21
CA PRO A 867 2.60 -34.59 -20.44
C PRO A 867 1.33 -34.55 -21.31
N PRO A 868 0.36 -35.48 -21.15
CA PRO A 868 -0.84 -35.53 -21.99
C PRO A 868 -1.63 -34.21 -21.99
N GLY A 869 -2.11 -33.78 -23.17
CA GLY A 869 -3.00 -32.62 -23.31
C GLY A 869 -2.31 -31.25 -23.51
N TYR A 870 -1.01 -31.22 -23.81
CA TYR A 870 -0.32 -30.00 -24.22
C TYR A 870 -0.77 -29.49 -25.60
N VAL A 871 -0.60 -28.19 -25.83
CA VAL A 871 -0.89 -27.51 -27.11
C VAL A 871 0.31 -27.61 -28.03
N THR A 872 0.09 -28.19 -29.22
CA THR A 872 1.12 -28.36 -30.25
C THR A 872 1.42 -27.04 -30.95
N THR A 873 2.70 -26.77 -31.19
CA THR A 873 3.20 -25.55 -31.85
C THR A 873 3.10 -25.61 -33.38
N GLY A 874 3.02 -26.82 -33.95
CA GLY A 874 3.12 -27.05 -35.40
C GLY A 874 4.55 -27.12 -35.94
N LEU A 875 5.58 -26.97 -35.09
CA LEU A 875 6.99 -26.95 -35.49
C LEU A 875 7.74 -28.28 -35.26
N GLY A 876 7.06 -29.28 -34.69
CA GLY A 876 7.57 -30.64 -34.51
C GLY A 876 7.69 -31.07 -33.05
N LYS A 877 7.73 -32.40 -32.81
CA LYS A 877 7.64 -33.00 -31.47
C LYS A 877 8.71 -32.55 -30.48
N GLY A 878 9.92 -32.20 -30.94
CA GLY A 878 10.99 -31.67 -30.09
C GLY A 878 10.69 -30.27 -29.55
N VAL A 879 10.22 -29.37 -30.41
CA VAL A 879 9.81 -28.01 -30.05
C VAL A 879 8.59 -28.06 -29.12
N ASP A 880 7.63 -28.91 -29.44
CA ASP A 880 6.44 -29.19 -28.63
C ASP A 880 6.80 -29.68 -27.22
N ALA A 881 7.76 -30.61 -27.09
CA ALA A 881 8.22 -31.13 -25.80
C ALA A 881 8.90 -30.06 -24.92
N ILE A 882 9.56 -29.08 -25.53
CA ILE A 882 10.14 -27.92 -24.85
C ILE A 882 9.05 -26.91 -24.48
N ALA A 883 8.16 -26.59 -25.43
CA ALA A 883 7.07 -25.64 -25.22
C ALA A 883 6.11 -26.08 -24.10
N ALA A 884 5.86 -27.39 -23.97
CA ALA A 884 5.07 -27.98 -22.89
C ALA A 884 5.66 -27.74 -21.48
N ARG A 885 6.93 -27.32 -21.36
CA ARG A 885 7.60 -26.99 -20.09
C ARG A 885 7.47 -25.52 -19.69
N SER A 886 6.88 -24.67 -20.54
CA SER A 886 6.53 -23.28 -20.20
C SER A 886 5.01 -23.08 -20.18
N PRO A 887 4.40 -22.92 -18.99
CA PRO A 887 3.00 -22.54 -18.86
C PRO A 887 2.65 -21.23 -19.59
N THR A 888 3.59 -20.28 -19.67
CA THR A 888 3.40 -19.03 -20.43
C THR A 888 3.33 -19.28 -21.92
N LEU A 889 4.30 -20.00 -22.51
CA LEU A 889 4.28 -20.30 -23.95
C LEU A 889 3.06 -21.15 -24.33
N GLN A 890 2.68 -22.13 -23.50
CA GLN A 890 1.47 -22.94 -23.71
C GLN A 890 0.19 -22.09 -23.74
N ARG A 891 0.00 -21.17 -22.78
CA ARG A 891 -1.18 -20.27 -22.78
C ARG A 891 -1.18 -19.34 -24.00
N GLN A 892 -0.02 -18.81 -24.37
CA GLN A 892 0.11 -17.86 -25.48
C GLN A 892 -0.11 -18.52 -26.84
N VAL A 893 0.49 -19.69 -27.09
CA VAL A 893 0.26 -20.47 -28.32
C VAL A 893 -1.21 -20.87 -28.44
N LYS A 894 -1.84 -21.34 -27.34
CA LYS A 894 -3.28 -21.65 -27.31
C LYS A 894 -4.15 -20.44 -27.64
N PHE A 895 -3.84 -19.28 -27.05
CA PHE A 895 -4.54 -18.03 -27.32
C PHE A 895 -4.41 -17.63 -28.79
N LEU A 896 -3.19 -17.58 -29.33
CA LEU A 896 -2.93 -17.17 -30.71
C LEU A 896 -3.61 -18.11 -31.73
N GLN A 897 -3.53 -19.43 -31.54
CA GLN A 897 -4.23 -20.40 -32.38
C GLN A 897 -5.75 -20.20 -32.32
N GLY A 898 -6.32 -19.97 -31.12
CA GLY A 898 -7.74 -19.61 -30.95
C GLY A 898 -8.13 -18.28 -31.58
N GLN A 899 -7.17 -17.39 -31.84
CA GLN A 899 -7.34 -16.12 -32.55
C GLN A 899 -7.06 -16.21 -34.07
N GLY A 900 -6.87 -17.43 -34.59
CA GLY A 900 -6.65 -17.72 -36.00
C GLY A 900 -5.20 -17.63 -36.47
N TRP A 901 -4.22 -17.49 -35.56
CA TRP A 901 -2.81 -17.39 -35.94
C TRP A 901 -2.26 -18.72 -36.45
N LYS A 902 -1.45 -18.66 -37.51
CA LYS A 902 -0.72 -19.82 -38.05
C LYS A 902 0.76 -19.74 -37.68
N ILE A 903 1.29 -20.83 -37.13
CA ILE A 903 2.71 -20.99 -36.78
C ILE A 903 3.30 -22.00 -37.77
N GLY A 904 4.48 -21.72 -38.33
CA GLY A 904 5.18 -22.65 -39.23
C GLY A 904 6.52 -22.14 -39.70
N TYR A 905 7.26 -22.99 -40.41
CA TYR A 905 8.57 -22.61 -40.97
C TYR A 905 8.44 -21.74 -42.23
N GLY A 906 9.41 -20.83 -42.41
CA GLY A 906 9.64 -20.03 -43.60
C GLY A 906 10.76 -20.58 -44.49
N ALA A 907 11.17 -19.79 -45.49
CA ALA A 907 12.33 -20.10 -46.31
C ALA A 907 13.63 -20.01 -45.50
N ALA A 908 14.61 -20.85 -45.84
CA ALA A 908 15.90 -20.90 -45.16
C ALA A 908 16.67 -19.59 -45.36
N GLY A 909 17.06 -18.94 -44.26
CA GLY A 909 17.72 -17.63 -44.27
C GLY A 909 16.77 -16.44 -44.42
N GLY A 910 15.45 -16.68 -44.46
CA GLY A 910 14.42 -15.65 -44.50
C GLY A 910 14.19 -14.93 -43.16
N GLY A 911 14.84 -15.38 -42.08
CA GLY A 911 14.65 -14.85 -40.73
C GLY A 911 13.40 -15.40 -40.04
N THR A 912 13.18 -14.93 -38.83
CA THR A 912 12.05 -15.29 -37.96
C THR A 912 11.28 -14.01 -37.64
N TYR A 913 9.94 -14.06 -37.73
CA TYR A 913 9.09 -12.88 -37.54
C TYR A 913 7.62 -13.24 -37.26
N ALA A 914 6.92 -12.37 -36.52
CA ALA A 914 5.46 -12.33 -36.39
C ALA A 914 4.87 -11.27 -37.34
N ASP A 915 4.07 -11.70 -38.32
CA ASP A 915 3.24 -10.80 -39.11
C ASP A 915 1.98 -10.42 -38.32
N THR A 916 2.01 -9.24 -37.72
CA THR A 916 0.93 -8.66 -36.93
C THR A 916 -0.17 -8.00 -37.78
N ASN A 917 -0.15 -8.14 -39.11
CA ASN A 917 -1.26 -7.71 -39.95
C ASN A 917 -2.52 -8.50 -39.58
N PRO A 918 -3.64 -7.84 -39.19
CA PRO A 918 -4.87 -8.52 -38.77
C PRO A 918 -5.45 -9.50 -39.81
N ALA A 919 -5.13 -9.32 -41.10
CA ALA A 919 -5.54 -10.19 -42.19
C ALA A 919 -4.63 -11.41 -42.44
N VAL A 920 -3.40 -11.42 -41.89
CA VAL A 920 -2.40 -12.48 -42.14
C VAL A 920 -2.17 -13.34 -40.90
N LYS A 921 -1.94 -12.71 -39.72
CA LYS A 921 -1.74 -13.38 -38.42
C LYS A 921 -0.86 -14.63 -38.50
N LYS A 922 0.41 -14.45 -38.84
CA LYS A 922 1.34 -15.58 -39.03
C LYS A 922 2.63 -15.40 -38.23
N ILE A 923 3.05 -16.44 -37.52
CA ILE A 923 4.40 -16.55 -36.98
C ILE A 923 5.20 -17.45 -37.92
N VAL A 924 6.34 -16.94 -38.37
CA VAL A 924 7.25 -17.62 -39.29
C VAL A 924 8.58 -17.83 -38.58
N ILE A 925 9.03 -19.09 -38.47
CA ILE A 925 10.37 -19.43 -37.96
C ILE A 925 11.28 -19.80 -39.12
N ASP A 926 12.54 -19.38 -39.10
CA ASP A 926 13.52 -19.75 -40.14
C ASP A 926 13.71 -21.28 -40.19
N SER A 927 13.61 -21.89 -41.37
CA SER A 927 13.79 -23.34 -41.52
C SER A 927 15.23 -23.81 -41.26
N ASN A 928 16.23 -22.90 -41.27
CA ASN A 928 17.58 -23.20 -40.77
C ASN A 928 17.60 -23.59 -39.29
N TYR A 929 16.54 -23.32 -38.52
CA TYR A 929 16.45 -23.69 -37.10
C TYR A 929 15.75 -25.04 -36.90
N ALA A 930 15.11 -25.62 -37.93
CA ALA A 930 14.27 -26.81 -37.80
C ALA A 930 15.00 -28.08 -37.29
N SER A 931 16.33 -28.14 -37.41
CA SER A 931 17.18 -29.20 -36.86
C SER A 931 17.54 -28.99 -35.38
N ASP A 932 17.35 -27.79 -34.83
CA ASP A 932 17.63 -27.42 -33.45
C ASP A 932 16.31 -27.05 -32.73
N PRO A 933 15.74 -27.96 -31.91
CA PRO A 933 14.48 -27.71 -31.23
C PRO A 933 14.62 -26.64 -30.12
N TYR A 934 15.81 -26.42 -29.57
CA TYR A 934 16.05 -25.41 -28.53
C TYR A 934 16.08 -24.01 -29.13
N LYS A 935 16.86 -23.82 -30.21
CA LYS A 935 16.90 -22.57 -30.96
C LYS A 935 15.55 -22.23 -31.62
N THR A 936 14.81 -23.25 -32.08
CA THR A 936 13.44 -23.08 -32.58
C THR A 936 12.48 -22.65 -31.47
N ALA A 937 12.53 -23.28 -30.28
CA ALA A 937 11.68 -22.90 -29.15
C ALA A 937 12.01 -21.48 -28.63
N ALA A 938 13.29 -21.10 -28.59
CA ALA A 938 13.72 -19.76 -28.24
C ALA A 938 13.20 -18.72 -29.23
N SER A 939 13.37 -18.93 -30.55
CA SER A 939 12.84 -18.03 -31.58
C SER A 939 11.31 -17.95 -31.53
N LEU A 940 10.61 -19.08 -31.38
CA LEU A 940 9.15 -19.10 -31.21
C LEU A 940 8.69 -18.24 -30.02
N SER A 941 9.37 -18.34 -28.87
CA SER A 941 9.00 -17.57 -27.67
C SER A 941 9.16 -16.06 -27.84
N HIS A 942 10.06 -15.62 -28.72
CA HIS A 942 10.23 -14.21 -29.10
C HIS A 942 9.06 -13.74 -29.97
N GLU A 943 8.76 -14.44 -31.07
CA GLU A 943 7.69 -14.06 -32.00
C GLU A 943 6.29 -14.14 -31.40
N VAL A 944 6.06 -15.12 -30.52
CA VAL A 944 4.84 -15.19 -29.72
C VAL A 944 4.68 -13.96 -28.83
N GLY A 945 5.78 -13.39 -28.33
CA GLY A 945 5.80 -12.12 -27.60
C GLY A 945 5.28 -10.96 -28.45
N HIS A 946 5.81 -10.76 -29.66
CA HIS A 946 5.30 -9.76 -30.60
C HIS A 946 3.82 -9.98 -30.95
N ALA A 947 3.44 -11.22 -31.28
CA ALA A 947 2.08 -11.56 -31.68
C ALA A 947 1.06 -11.28 -30.57
N VAL A 948 1.37 -11.63 -29.31
CA VAL A 948 0.49 -11.34 -28.15
C VAL A 948 0.50 -9.85 -27.80
N TYR A 949 1.65 -9.18 -27.86
CA TYR A 949 1.75 -7.76 -27.56
C TYR A 949 1.01 -6.90 -28.58
N SER A 950 0.92 -7.33 -29.85
CA SER A 950 0.19 -6.62 -30.92
C SER A 950 -1.29 -6.32 -30.60
N TYR A 951 -1.93 -7.06 -29.70
CA TYR A 951 -3.30 -6.81 -29.23
C TYR A 951 -3.43 -5.60 -28.29
N ARG A 952 -2.33 -5.14 -27.69
CA ARG A 952 -2.25 -3.98 -26.80
C ARG A 952 -1.39 -2.85 -27.37
N PHE A 953 -0.52 -3.16 -28.32
CA PHE A 953 0.43 -2.24 -28.91
C PHE A 953 -0.11 -1.57 -30.17
N LYS A 954 -0.01 -0.23 -30.22
CA LYS A 954 -0.10 0.55 -31.45
C LYS A 954 1.18 1.37 -31.56
N PRO A 955 1.92 1.33 -32.69
CA PRO A 955 3.08 2.18 -32.88
C PRO A 955 2.71 3.65 -32.77
N ASP A 956 3.54 4.43 -32.09
CA ASP A 956 3.33 5.87 -31.94
C ASP A 956 3.83 6.58 -33.20
N MET A 957 2.89 7.12 -33.99
CA MET A 957 3.18 7.77 -35.26
C MET A 957 3.41 9.29 -35.14
N SER A 958 3.43 9.85 -33.92
CA SER A 958 3.51 11.31 -33.69
C SER A 958 4.82 11.94 -34.16
N SER A 959 5.91 11.17 -34.17
CA SER A 959 7.22 11.58 -34.68
C SER A 959 8.09 10.37 -34.99
N LYS A 960 9.15 10.56 -35.79
CA LYS A 960 10.17 9.52 -36.06
C LYS A 960 10.75 8.93 -34.76
N THR A 961 11.05 9.78 -33.78
CA THR A 961 11.60 9.35 -32.48
C THR A 961 10.58 8.55 -31.67
N ALA A 962 9.31 8.99 -31.63
CA ALA A 962 8.25 8.26 -30.95
C ALA A 962 7.99 6.89 -31.62
N PHE A 963 8.00 6.84 -32.96
CA PHE A 963 7.86 5.61 -33.71
C PHE A 963 8.99 4.61 -33.39
N VAL A 964 10.25 5.05 -33.48
CA VAL A 964 11.41 4.21 -33.14
C VAL A 964 11.32 3.73 -31.69
N ASN A 965 11.03 4.61 -30.74
CA ASN A 965 10.87 4.22 -29.33
C ASN A 965 9.73 3.21 -29.11
N SER A 966 8.60 3.36 -29.83
CA SER A 966 7.48 2.43 -29.75
C SER A 966 7.83 1.05 -30.34
N MET A 967 8.52 1.02 -31.48
CA MET A 967 8.97 -0.23 -32.12
C MET A 967 10.02 -0.95 -31.27
N LEU A 968 11.00 -0.22 -30.72
CA LEU A 968 11.94 -0.78 -29.75
C LEU A 968 11.23 -1.30 -28.49
N GLY A 969 10.14 -0.66 -28.07
CA GLY A 969 9.26 -1.19 -27.02
C GLY A 969 8.63 -2.54 -27.38
N SER A 970 8.34 -2.82 -28.66
CA SER A 970 7.86 -4.13 -29.12
C SER A 970 8.95 -5.20 -28.99
N GLU A 971 10.17 -4.92 -29.46
CA GLU A 971 11.33 -5.81 -29.29
C GLU A 971 11.64 -6.07 -27.80
N GLY A 972 11.51 -5.03 -26.96
CA GLY A 972 11.65 -5.16 -25.52
C GLY A 972 10.63 -6.11 -24.88
N GLU A 973 9.37 -6.09 -25.33
CA GLU A 973 8.34 -7.00 -24.80
C GLU A 973 8.58 -8.44 -25.27
N ALA A 974 8.99 -8.64 -26.52
CA ALA A 974 9.34 -9.95 -27.07
C ALA A 974 10.55 -10.56 -26.37
N ALA A 975 11.59 -9.77 -26.10
CA ALA A 975 12.75 -10.17 -25.31
C ALA A 975 12.37 -10.56 -23.87
N LEU A 976 11.53 -9.78 -23.19
CA LEU A 976 11.02 -10.13 -21.85
C LEU A 976 10.19 -11.42 -21.87
N ASN A 977 9.40 -11.66 -22.93
CA ASN A 977 8.65 -12.90 -23.08
C ASN A 977 9.57 -14.11 -23.26
N GLN A 978 10.60 -13.98 -24.10
CA GLN A 978 11.61 -15.00 -24.33
C GLN A 978 12.38 -15.36 -23.04
N ILE A 979 12.76 -14.38 -22.22
CA ILE A 979 13.37 -14.62 -20.90
C ILE A 979 12.40 -15.31 -19.93
N GLN A 980 11.12 -14.91 -19.91
CA GLN A 980 10.11 -15.58 -19.07
C GLN A 980 9.98 -17.07 -19.42
N VAL A 981 9.85 -17.38 -20.71
CA VAL A 981 9.75 -18.74 -21.22
C VAL A 981 11.02 -19.54 -20.92
N GLN A 982 12.21 -18.96 -21.15
CA GLN A 982 13.48 -19.60 -20.85
C GLN A 982 13.61 -19.99 -19.37
N ARG A 983 13.23 -19.09 -18.45
CA ARG A 983 13.24 -19.37 -17.00
C ARG A 983 12.24 -20.46 -16.60
N GLU A 984 11.07 -20.51 -17.22
CA GLU A 984 10.08 -21.56 -16.99
C GLU A 984 10.60 -22.93 -17.46
N VAL A 985 11.14 -23.02 -18.69
CA VAL A 985 11.74 -24.25 -19.21
C VAL A 985 12.94 -24.71 -18.38
N TRP A 986 13.83 -23.79 -17.98
CA TRP A 986 14.97 -24.11 -17.11
C TRP A 986 14.51 -24.67 -15.76
N ARG A 987 13.48 -24.09 -15.14
CA ARG A 987 12.92 -24.59 -13.87
C ARG A 987 12.31 -25.98 -14.04
N ALA A 988 11.57 -26.22 -15.12
CA ALA A 988 10.80 -27.44 -15.33
C ALA A 988 11.59 -28.61 -15.95
N ALA A 989 12.68 -28.35 -16.67
CA ALA A 989 13.43 -29.38 -17.40
C ALA A 989 14.96 -29.28 -17.28
N LYS A 990 15.51 -28.26 -16.60
CA LYS A 990 16.96 -27.98 -16.51
C LYS A 990 17.65 -27.82 -17.87
N VAL A 991 16.90 -27.39 -18.88
CA VAL A 991 17.44 -27.04 -20.20
C VAL A 991 17.27 -25.56 -20.46
N ASP A 992 18.35 -24.92 -20.89
CA ASP A 992 18.35 -23.51 -21.29
C ASP A 992 18.15 -23.41 -22.80
N ILE A 993 17.00 -22.89 -23.22
CA ILE A 993 16.68 -22.68 -24.63
C ILE A 993 17.51 -21.56 -25.28
N LEU A 994 18.16 -20.71 -24.47
CA LEU A 994 19.07 -19.65 -24.93
C LEU A 994 20.55 -20.07 -24.85
N LYS A 995 20.85 -21.34 -24.57
CA LYS A 995 22.22 -21.89 -24.63
C LYS A 995 22.78 -21.73 -26.06
N GLY A 996 23.73 -20.82 -26.24
CA GLY A 996 24.31 -20.48 -27.55
C GLY A 996 23.79 -19.16 -28.17
N ALA A 997 22.85 -18.47 -27.54
CA ALA A 997 22.59 -17.07 -27.82
C ALA A 997 23.74 -16.18 -27.29
N ASN A 998 23.85 -14.94 -27.79
CA ASN A 998 24.90 -14.02 -27.34
C ASN A 998 24.75 -13.74 -25.82
N PRO A 999 25.76 -14.08 -24.98
CA PRO A 999 25.64 -13.95 -23.52
C PRO A 999 25.31 -12.54 -23.06
N ALA A 1000 25.88 -11.50 -23.68
CA ALA A 1000 25.61 -10.11 -23.31
C ALA A 1000 24.15 -9.69 -23.57
N ASN A 1001 23.54 -10.23 -24.63
CA ASN A 1001 22.12 -9.97 -24.92
C ASN A 1001 21.23 -10.70 -23.91
N VAL A 1002 21.55 -11.96 -23.61
CA VAL A 1002 20.83 -12.76 -22.61
C VAL A 1002 20.94 -12.12 -21.23
N GLU A 1003 22.10 -11.60 -20.85
CA GLU A 1003 22.34 -10.88 -19.60
C GLU A 1003 21.50 -9.58 -19.55
N ALA A 1004 21.60 -8.71 -20.55
CA ALA A 1004 20.86 -7.45 -20.59
C ALA A 1004 19.33 -7.63 -20.53
N PHE A 1005 18.78 -8.64 -21.21
CA PHE A 1005 17.35 -8.96 -21.13
C PHE A 1005 16.97 -9.62 -19.80
N ASN A 1006 17.86 -10.44 -19.21
CA ASN A 1006 17.66 -10.97 -17.87
C ASN A 1006 17.65 -9.85 -16.82
N ASP A 1007 18.47 -8.81 -16.96
CA ASP A 1007 18.49 -7.66 -16.07
C ASP A 1007 17.23 -6.81 -16.19
N ALA A 1008 16.78 -6.53 -17.42
CA ALA A 1008 15.49 -5.90 -17.64
C ALA A 1008 14.35 -6.72 -16.99
N TYR A 1009 14.32 -8.04 -17.19
CA TYR A 1009 13.32 -8.92 -16.56
C TYR A 1009 13.44 -8.96 -15.03
N ASN A 1010 14.66 -8.98 -14.50
CA ASN A 1010 14.94 -8.94 -13.06
C ASN A 1010 14.51 -7.61 -12.42
N SER A 1011 14.53 -6.49 -13.16
CA SER A 1011 14.02 -5.21 -12.67
C SER A 1011 12.51 -5.27 -12.42
N MET A 1012 11.74 -5.88 -13.34
CA MET A 1012 10.30 -6.12 -13.19
C MET A 1012 10.01 -7.04 -12.00
N VAL A 1013 10.71 -8.17 -11.89
CA VAL A 1013 10.50 -9.14 -10.79
C VAL A 1013 10.83 -8.54 -9.42
N LYS A 1014 11.69 -7.52 -9.35
CA LYS A 1014 12.09 -6.83 -8.11
C LYS A 1014 11.30 -5.54 -7.85
N GLY A 1015 10.06 -5.46 -8.31
CA GLY A 1015 9.11 -4.36 -8.02
C GLY A 1015 9.05 -3.26 -9.08
N GLY A 1016 9.80 -3.36 -10.18
CA GLY A 1016 9.66 -2.46 -11.33
C GLY A 1016 8.41 -2.77 -12.16
N THR A 1017 7.89 -1.77 -12.90
CA THR A 1017 6.78 -2.01 -13.84
C THR A 1017 7.23 -2.75 -15.08
N ARG A 1018 6.31 -3.49 -15.72
CA ARG A 1018 6.61 -4.20 -16.97
C ARG A 1018 6.93 -3.22 -18.10
N GLU A 1019 6.29 -2.07 -18.11
CA GLU A 1019 6.52 -0.95 -19.04
C GLU A 1019 7.96 -0.41 -18.93
N ALA A 1020 8.49 -0.25 -17.70
CA ALA A 1020 9.85 0.21 -17.48
C ALA A 1020 10.88 -0.85 -17.93
N ALA A 1021 10.65 -2.11 -17.58
CA ALA A 1021 11.49 -3.23 -18.05
C ALA A 1021 11.46 -3.35 -19.58
N ARG A 1022 10.30 -3.17 -20.21
CA ARG A 1022 10.12 -3.17 -21.67
C ARG A 1022 10.91 -2.04 -22.33
N ALA A 1023 10.85 -0.84 -21.76
CA ALA A 1023 11.63 0.30 -22.24
C ALA A 1023 13.14 0.08 -22.09
N ALA A 1024 13.60 -0.52 -20.99
CA ALA A 1024 15.00 -0.86 -20.76
C ALA A 1024 15.50 -1.94 -21.75
N ALA A 1025 14.77 -3.04 -21.90
CA ALA A 1025 15.06 -4.10 -22.86
C ALA A 1025 15.08 -3.56 -24.30
N GLY A 1026 14.07 -2.77 -24.68
CA GLY A 1026 13.97 -2.14 -26.00
C GLY A 1026 15.11 -1.17 -26.29
N LYS A 1027 15.53 -0.37 -25.30
CA LYS A 1027 16.69 0.53 -25.42
C LYS A 1027 17.99 -0.25 -25.68
N TYR A 1028 18.19 -1.38 -25.00
CA TYR A 1028 19.33 -2.26 -25.30
C TYR A 1028 19.20 -2.89 -26.69
N TYR A 1029 18.02 -3.39 -27.06
CA TYR A 1029 17.73 -3.96 -28.38
C TYR A 1029 18.07 -2.98 -29.51
N GLY A 1030 17.82 -1.68 -29.31
CA GLY A 1030 18.14 -0.61 -30.25
C GLY A 1030 19.63 -0.44 -30.58
N THR A 1031 20.53 -1.00 -29.76
CA THR A 1031 21.98 -1.03 -29.99
C THR A 1031 22.44 -2.25 -30.79
N LEU A 1032 21.58 -3.28 -30.91
CA LEU A 1032 21.85 -4.47 -31.68
C LEU A 1032 21.70 -4.20 -33.19
N THR A 1033 22.37 -5.00 -34.00
CA THR A 1033 22.26 -4.97 -35.47
C THR A 1033 21.27 -6.02 -35.97
N THR A 1034 20.41 -5.66 -36.91
CA THR A 1034 19.49 -6.60 -37.57
C THR A 1034 20.28 -7.65 -38.36
N SER A 1035 19.84 -8.92 -38.31
CA SER A 1035 20.49 -10.01 -39.06
C SER A 1035 20.25 -9.94 -40.57
N THR A 1036 19.30 -9.13 -41.03
CA THR A 1036 18.85 -9.05 -42.44
C THR A 1036 19.35 -7.81 -43.18
N THR A 1037 19.63 -6.70 -42.49
CA THR A 1037 20.16 -5.47 -43.13
C THR A 1037 21.53 -5.04 -42.60
N GLY A 1038 21.97 -5.57 -41.46
CA GLY A 1038 23.21 -5.14 -40.79
C GLY A 1038 23.14 -3.77 -40.11
N GLU A 1039 22.03 -3.03 -40.29
CA GLU A 1039 21.77 -1.75 -39.62
C GLU A 1039 21.48 -1.97 -38.12
N GLN A 1040 21.80 -0.99 -37.27
CA GLN A 1040 21.30 -1.00 -35.88
C GLN A 1040 19.78 -0.90 -35.86
N TYR A 1041 19.10 -1.56 -34.91
CA TYR A 1041 17.64 -1.55 -34.83
C TYR A 1041 17.02 -0.14 -34.73
N THR A 1042 17.71 0.79 -34.05
CA THR A 1042 17.38 2.23 -34.05
C THR A 1042 17.36 2.84 -35.45
N GLN A 1043 18.38 2.57 -36.25
CA GLN A 1043 18.51 3.02 -37.64
C GLN A 1043 17.51 2.31 -38.56
N TYR A 1044 17.32 1.00 -38.41
CA TYR A 1044 16.40 0.19 -39.20
C TYR A 1044 14.93 0.67 -39.07
N TYR A 1045 14.45 0.93 -37.84
CA TYR A 1045 13.12 1.52 -37.66
C TYR A 1045 13.05 2.98 -38.10
N GLY A 1046 14.12 3.76 -37.94
CA GLY A 1046 14.20 5.12 -38.45
C GLY A 1046 14.07 5.17 -39.98
N ASN A 1047 14.81 4.33 -40.68
CA ASN A 1047 14.75 4.16 -42.14
C ASN A 1047 13.39 3.59 -42.59
N SER A 1048 12.76 2.75 -41.77
CA SER A 1048 11.41 2.22 -42.02
C SER A 1048 10.31 3.28 -41.86
N TYR A 1049 10.47 4.21 -40.90
CA TYR A 1049 9.60 5.39 -40.78
C TYR A 1049 9.74 6.27 -42.02
N ASP A 1050 10.97 6.62 -42.40
CA ASP A 1050 11.23 7.45 -43.59
C ASP A 1050 10.63 6.81 -44.85
N LYS A 1051 10.86 5.51 -45.09
CA LYS A 1051 10.31 4.79 -46.25
C LYS A 1051 8.77 4.72 -46.28
N LYS A 1052 8.09 4.79 -45.13
CA LYS A 1052 6.62 4.75 -45.04
C LYS A 1052 5.97 6.14 -45.00
N TYR A 1053 6.70 7.18 -44.57
CA TYR A 1053 6.13 8.49 -44.23
C TYR A 1053 6.88 9.71 -44.81
N ALA A 1054 7.90 9.51 -45.65
CA ALA A 1054 8.51 10.60 -46.43
C ALA A 1054 7.45 11.34 -47.25
N GLY A 1055 7.33 12.66 -47.04
CA GLY A 1055 6.37 13.53 -47.74
C GLY A 1055 5.09 13.90 -46.97
N LYS A 1056 5.04 13.71 -45.63
CA LYS A 1056 3.92 14.17 -44.77
C LYS A 1056 4.33 15.16 -43.66
N HIS A 1057 5.33 16.00 -43.93
CA HIS A 1057 5.66 17.20 -43.16
C HIS A 1057 5.73 18.39 -44.10
#